data_AF-A0A9X7RJN7-F1
#
_entry.id   AF-A0A9X7RJN7-F1
#
_cell.length_a   1.000
_cell.length_b   1.000
_cell.length_c   1.000
_cell.angle_alpha   90.00
_cell.angle_beta   90.00
_cell.angle_gamma   90.00
#
_symmetry.space_group_name_H-M   'P 1'
#
loop_
_entity.id
_entity.type
_entity.pdbx_description
1 polymer ?
#
loop_
_entity_poly.entity_id
_entity_poly.type
_entity_poly.pdbx_seq_one_letter_code
_entity_poly.pdbx_strand_id
1 'polypeptide(L)'
;MSSIVDSQQEQYAFAERPIQFGFFAIFKVLRRNWIWLTLAMLLGLGAAYLALQVIQPKYAARSTIILAKVETRINPTETTIENSDTSLIHIETEIDFLRSVEFARKVASELNLISDTYFNPYLSATETPVPTDEQQFEAVLVRMLNSYTVERRGESLALDIRVRHPDAVMAAQLANTLSSTYIDDSLRDKKKAVQYSISELWDRITLLGGRLSEMEARLAELIRENELDDTSLGDELRAELNRLTSILNLARDQNASSIRINESKQRLAEVETKLEERTRAELTQSKLQRSLDADLARYQALVDRRNALETQIDFLQPDARQVTVASAPLKPATPNRPVIFALGIAGGLIVGLALVLLRELFDRRVWTGTQTMQYLGLRTIGYVPRIRYWRKRDKQELFLSRTSRQENSPYQLALRSLLTLLSNQIRKKDSMVMAVTSALANEGKTTLTFSLAVSAAQEGHRVLLIDLDIHRHGLTRMSGCEIPKETPQEIWEDQNVFDAQIVPCTRFGQINLLSFAQDSIIPRRVFNTPRGKAILRKLRASYDVILIDTAPVLAADEANRLASLADFVILIARWGRTSEDALGTAAEALRFNQIPLAGVVLNDIDMRRYSLRDYGAHRAGGYYAYNNGYIYKPPS
;
A
#
# COMPACT_ATOMS: atom_id res chain seq x y z
N MET A 1 -4.70 -66.38 24.89
CA MET A 1 -5.13 -65.75 23.62
C MET A 1 -5.38 -64.24 23.77
N SER A 2 -4.69 -63.57 24.73
CA SER A 2 -4.76 -62.14 25.01
C SER A 2 -3.47 -61.38 24.66
N SER A 3 -2.44 -62.04 24.10
CA SER A 3 -1.11 -61.44 23.89
C SER A 3 -0.81 -61.00 22.44
N ILE A 4 -1.78 -61.09 21.52
CA ILE A 4 -1.60 -60.70 20.11
C ILE A 4 -2.31 -59.36 19.79
N VAL A 5 -3.17 -58.87 20.69
CA VAL A 5 -3.86 -57.58 20.52
C VAL A 5 -2.99 -56.42 21.04
N ASP A 6 -2.19 -56.63 22.09
CA ASP A 6 -1.32 -55.56 22.64
C ASP A 6 -0.11 -55.23 21.75
N SER A 7 0.41 -56.18 20.95
CA SER A 7 1.59 -55.92 20.10
C SER A 7 1.29 -55.17 18.79
N GLN A 8 0.02 -54.88 18.50
CA GLN A 8 -0.39 -54.05 17.36
C GLN A 8 -0.76 -52.61 17.78
N GLN A 9 -0.88 -52.32 19.07
CA GLN A 9 -1.21 -50.98 19.57
C GLN A 9 0.00 -50.06 19.73
N GLU A 10 1.22 -50.58 19.91
CA GLU A 10 2.43 -49.76 20.14
C GLU A 10 3.13 -49.22 18.88
N GLN A 11 2.69 -49.59 17.66
CA GLN A 11 3.37 -49.17 16.41
C GLN A 11 2.75 -47.96 15.69
N TYR A 12 1.72 -47.33 16.27
CA TYR A 12 1.14 -46.09 15.75
C TYR A 12 1.67 -44.86 16.51
N ALA A 13 3.00 -44.77 16.65
CA ALA A 13 3.62 -43.49 16.98
C ALA A 13 3.27 -42.51 15.85
N PHE A 14 2.47 -41.50 16.20
CA PHE A 14 2.18 -40.34 15.37
C PHE A 14 3.50 -39.72 14.92
N ALA A 15 3.98 -40.10 13.74
CA ALA A 15 4.88 -39.26 13.00
C ALA A 15 4.05 -38.05 12.56
N GLU A 16 4.01 -37.02 13.41
CA GLU A 16 3.72 -35.66 13.00
C GLU A 16 4.69 -35.31 11.86
N ARG A 17 4.33 -35.67 10.63
CA ARG A 17 5.03 -35.13 9.48
C ARG A 17 4.63 -33.67 9.43
N PRO A 18 5.57 -32.73 9.60
CA PRO A 18 5.24 -31.32 9.52
C PRO A 18 4.58 -31.10 8.17
N ILE A 19 3.45 -30.38 8.17
CA ILE A 19 2.84 -29.87 6.96
C ILE A 19 3.91 -28.99 6.31
N GLN A 20 4.70 -29.58 5.41
CA GLN A 20 5.65 -28.82 4.63
C GLN A 20 4.81 -27.95 3.71
N PHE A 21 4.52 -26.73 4.14
CA PHE A 21 4.11 -25.61 3.30
C PHE A 21 5.28 -25.27 2.38
N GLY A 22 5.64 -26.21 1.50
CA GLY A 22 6.62 -25.98 0.46
C GLY A 22 6.05 -24.98 -0.54
N PHE A 23 6.92 -24.16 -1.12
CA PHE A 23 6.62 -23.22 -2.20
C PHE A 23 5.74 -23.86 -3.31
N PHE A 24 5.96 -25.14 -3.61
CA PHE A 24 5.17 -25.91 -4.56
C PHE A 24 3.69 -26.12 -4.17
N ALA A 25 3.37 -26.20 -2.87
CA ALA A 25 1.99 -26.32 -2.40
C ALA A 25 1.21 -25.01 -2.64
N ILE A 26 1.84 -23.88 -2.33
CA ILE A 26 1.30 -22.54 -2.57
C ILE A 26 1.06 -22.33 -4.06
N PHE A 27 2.05 -22.63 -4.91
CA PHE A 27 1.93 -22.51 -6.37
C PHE A 27 0.78 -23.36 -6.95
N LYS A 28 0.50 -24.54 -6.39
CA LYS A 28 -0.63 -25.39 -6.80
C LYS A 28 -1.99 -24.77 -6.46
N VAL A 29 -2.12 -24.22 -5.25
CA VAL A 29 -3.34 -23.53 -4.80
C VAL A 29 -3.61 -22.31 -5.70
N LEU A 30 -2.57 -21.53 -6.01
CA LEU A 30 -2.62 -20.40 -6.94
C LEU A 30 -3.06 -20.83 -8.34
N ARG A 31 -2.44 -21.86 -8.93
CA ARG A 31 -2.79 -22.35 -10.28
C ARG A 31 -4.21 -22.88 -10.38
N ARG A 32 -4.73 -23.53 -9.32
CA ARG A 32 -6.11 -24.05 -9.32
C ARG A 32 -7.14 -22.92 -9.25
N ASN A 33 -6.82 -21.84 -8.55
CA ASN A 33 -7.73 -20.74 -8.26
C ASN A 33 -7.40 -19.47 -9.05
N TRP A 34 -6.67 -19.60 -10.16
CA TRP A 34 -6.20 -18.46 -10.97
C TRP A 34 -7.34 -17.54 -11.43
N ILE A 35 -8.54 -18.07 -11.68
CA ILE A 35 -9.73 -17.29 -12.06
C ILE A 35 -10.09 -16.27 -10.97
N TRP A 36 -10.02 -16.65 -9.69
CA TRP A 36 -10.31 -15.75 -8.58
C TRP A 36 -9.26 -14.67 -8.42
N LEU A 37 -7.98 -15.01 -8.67
CA LEU A 37 -6.88 -14.04 -8.66
C LEU A 37 -7.01 -13.04 -9.81
N THR A 38 -7.37 -13.50 -11.01
CA THR A 38 -7.61 -12.61 -12.16
C THR A 38 -8.82 -11.71 -11.93
N LEU A 39 -9.89 -12.23 -11.32
CA LEU A 39 -11.07 -11.44 -10.99
C LEU A 39 -10.72 -10.36 -9.96
N ALA A 40 -9.97 -10.71 -8.91
CA ALA A 40 -9.56 -9.77 -7.87
C ALA A 40 -8.59 -8.70 -8.41
N MET A 41 -7.68 -9.06 -9.32
CA MET A 41 -6.81 -8.12 -10.03
C MET A 41 -7.63 -7.15 -10.90
N LEU A 42 -8.62 -7.65 -11.66
CA LEU A 42 -9.51 -6.80 -12.46
C LEU A 42 -10.34 -5.85 -11.58
N LEU A 43 -10.80 -6.31 -10.43
CA LEU A 43 -11.52 -5.49 -9.47
C LEU A 43 -10.62 -4.40 -8.87
N GLY A 44 -9.38 -4.73 -8.54
CA GLY A 44 -8.36 -3.76 -8.10
C GLY A 44 -8.02 -2.71 -9.16
N LEU A 45 -7.93 -3.11 -10.43
CA LEU A 45 -7.78 -2.19 -11.56
C LEU A 45 -9.01 -1.29 -11.75
N GLY A 46 -10.22 -1.83 -11.61
CA GLY A 46 -11.47 -1.07 -11.64
C GLY A 46 -11.55 -0.03 -10.52
N ALA A 47 -11.16 -0.40 -9.30
CA ALA A 47 -11.08 0.51 -8.17
C ALA A 47 -10.05 1.63 -8.39
N ALA A 48 -8.87 1.30 -8.93
CA ALA A 48 -7.85 2.30 -9.30
C ALA A 48 -8.35 3.27 -10.38
N TYR A 49 -9.09 2.76 -11.37
CA TYR A 49 -9.71 3.60 -12.40
C TYR A 49 -10.78 4.55 -11.82
N LEU A 50 -11.64 4.05 -10.93
CA LEU A 50 -12.63 4.88 -10.23
C LEU A 50 -11.98 5.94 -9.35
N ALA A 51 -10.90 5.60 -8.64
CA ALA A 51 -10.14 6.56 -7.83
C ALA A 51 -9.58 7.71 -8.69
N LEU A 52 -9.12 7.42 -9.91
CA LEU A 52 -8.65 8.44 -10.86
C LEU A 52 -9.75 9.37 -11.38
N GLN A 53 -11.03 8.97 -11.31
CA GLN A 53 -12.16 9.84 -11.65
C GLN A 53 -12.52 10.81 -10.53
N VAL A 54 -12.24 10.44 -9.27
CA VAL A 54 -12.53 11.26 -8.08
C VAL A 54 -11.38 12.23 -7.78
N ILE A 55 -10.14 11.80 -7.96
CA ILE A 55 -8.96 12.62 -7.66
C ILE A 55 -8.72 13.64 -8.78
N GLN A 56 -8.91 14.92 -8.47
CA GLN A 56 -8.65 15.98 -9.44
C GLN A 56 -7.16 16.06 -9.82
N PRO A 57 -6.83 16.20 -11.12
CA PRO A 57 -5.47 16.39 -11.57
C PRO A 57 -4.96 17.76 -11.11
N LYS A 58 -3.73 17.81 -10.59
CA LYS A 58 -3.03 19.06 -10.28
C LYS A 58 -1.82 19.19 -11.19
N TYR A 59 -1.68 20.37 -11.77
CA TYR A 59 -0.57 20.77 -12.61
C TYR A 59 0.46 21.49 -11.75
N ALA A 60 1.75 21.26 -12.04
CA ALA A 60 2.85 21.92 -11.35
C ALA A 60 3.61 22.81 -12.33
N ALA A 61 3.64 24.11 -12.07
CA ALA A 61 4.44 25.07 -12.83
C ALA A 61 5.63 25.54 -11.97
N ARG A 62 6.75 25.83 -12.62
CA ARG A 62 8.00 26.19 -11.95
C ARG A 62 8.57 27.46 -12.56
N SER A 63 8.82 28.45 -11.71
CA SER A 63 9.63 29.63 -12.02
C SER A 63 10.93 29.57 -11.22
N THR A 64 12.03 30.06 -11.79
CA THR A 64 13.31 30.13 -11.09
C THR A 64 13.85 31.56 -11.13
N ILE A 65 14.12 32.11 -9.95
CA ILE A 65 14.77 33.41 -9.76
C ILE A 65 16.18 33.19 -9.21
N ILE A 66 17.13 34.04 -9.60
CA ILE A 66 18.47 34.08 -9.04
C ILE A 66 18.62 35.38 -8.26
N LEU A 67 19.02 35.27 -7.00
CA LEU A 67 19.37 36.41 -6.17
C LEU A 67 20.75 36.95 -6.59
N ALA A 68 20.85 38.26 -6.72
CA ALA A 68 22.13 38.93 -6.92
C ALA A 68 23.00 38.70 -5.70
N LYS A 69 24.30 38.43 -5.91
CA LYS A 69 25.25 38.42 -4.82
C LYS A 69 25.32 39.84 -4.25
N VAL A 70 25.17 40.00 -2.94
CA VAL A 70 25.46 41.28 -2.28
C VAL A 70 26.91 41.62 -2.61
N GLU A 71 27.12 42.60 -3.48
CA GLU A 71 28.45 43.16 -3.69
C GLU A 71 28.86 43.80 -2.37
N THR A 72 29.76 43.15 -1.66
CA THR A 72 30.44 43.71 -0.50
C THR A 72 31.07 45.02 -0.95
N ARG A 73 30.49 46.13 -0.50
CA ARG A 73 31.11 47.45 -0.67
C ARG A 73 32.48 47.35 0.00
N ILE A 74 33.53 47.38 -0.80
CA ILE A 74 34.90 47.41 -0.32
C ILE A 74 35.04 48.75 0.41
N ASN A 75 34.88 48.72 1.74
CA ASN A 75 35.36 49.81 2.58
C ASN A 75 36.89 49.79 2.46
N PRO A 76 37.56 50.88 2.01
CA PRO A 76 39.02 50.89 1.85
C PRO A 76 39.79 50.76 3.18
N THR A 77 39.10 50.64 4.32
CA THR A 77 39.71 50.62 5.65
C THR A 77 39.57 49.29 6.40
N GLU A 78 38.83 48.30 5.88
CA GLU A 78 38.67 47.00 6.56
C GLU A 78 38.82 45.83 5.59
N THR A 79 39.98 45.19 5.64
CA THR A 79 40.24 43.88 5.02
C THR A 79 39.77 42.78 5.97
N THR A 80 38.47 42.51 5.99
CA THR A 80 37.94 41.30 6.59
C THR A 80 37.16 40.54 5.52
N ILE A 81 37.71 39.39 5.12
CA ILE A 81 37.02 38.43 4.25
C ILE A 81 35.95 37.77 5.11
N GLU A 82 34.69 38.19 4.97
CA GLU A 82 33.57 37.54 5.64
C GLU A 82 33.11 36.27 4.89
N ASN A 83 32.85 35.24 5.69
CA ASN A 83 32.63 33.86 5.30
C ASN A 83 31.32 33.64 4.52
N SER A 84 31.30 32.57 3.73
CA SER A 84 30.16 32.08 2.94
C SER A 84 28.86 31.85 3.72
N ASP A 85 28.89 31.71 5.04
CA ASP A 85 27.72 31.42 5.89
C ASP A 85 26.71 32.57 5.94
N THR A 86 27.16 33.83 5.79
CA THR A 86 26.26 34.99 5.75
C THR A 86 25.31 34.90 4.55
N SER A 87 25.76 34.31 3.43
CA SER A 87 24.93 34.12 2.23
C SER A 87 23.80 33.10 2.43
N LEU A 88 24.00 32.08 3.28
CA LEU A 88 22.97 31.08 3.61
C LEU A 88 21.84 31.70 4.45
N ILE A 89 22.21 32.47 5.48
CA ILE A 89 21.24 33.17 6.36
C ILE A 89 20.38 34.15 5.57
N HIS A 90 20.99 34.86 4.60
CA HIS A 90 20.26 35.77 3.72
C HIS A 90 19.24 35.03 2.84
N ILE A 91 19.58 33.87 2.28
CA ILE A 91 18.66 33.11 1.42
C ILE A 91 17.45 32.59 2.20
N GLU A 92 17.64 32.10 3.42
CA GLU A 92 16.52 31.65 4.27
C GLU A 92 15.58 32.81 4.60
N THR A 93 16.14 34.00 4.87
CA THR A 93 15.35 35.23 5.08
C THR A 93 14.52 35.58 3.85
N GLU A 94 15.08 35.48 2.64
CA GLU A 94 14.33 35.73 1.39
C GLU A 94 13.24 34.68 1.13
N ILE A 95 13.48 33.42 1.49
CA ILE A 95 12.47 32.35 1.40
C ILE A 95 11.32 32.63 2.37
N ASP A 96 11.61 33.06 3.59
CA ASP A 96 10.59 33.40 4.59
C ASP A 96 9.80 34.65 4.17
N PHE A 97 10.45 35.64 3.58
CA PHE A 97 9.79 36.80 2.98
C PHE A 97 8.80 36.37 1.89
N LEU A 98 9.24 35.51 0.96
CA LEU A 98 8.38 34.98 -0.10
C LEU A 98 7.21 34.15 0.44
N ARG A 99 7.30 33.59 1.64
CA ARG A 99 6.23 32.86 2.34
C ARG A 99 5.40 33.73 3.28
N SER A 100 5.72 35.02 3.39
CA SER A 100 5.03 35.94 4.29
C SER A 100 3.61 36.25 3.82
N VAL A 101 2.72 36.50 4.79
CA VAL A 101 1.32 36.86 4.52
C VAL A 101 1.22 38.19 3.78
N GLU A 102 2.10 39.16 4.09
CA GLU A 102 2.11 40.47 3.43
C GLU A 102 2.49 40.37 1.95
N PHE A 103 3.51 39.57 1.62
CA PHE A 103 3.89 39.31 0.24
C PHE A 103 2.77 38.56 -0.50
N ALA A 104 2.21 37.52 0.11
CA ALA A 104 1.08 36.79 -0.46
C ALA A 104 -0.14 37.69 -0.71
N ARG A 105 -0.42 38.66 0.17
CA ARG A 105 -1.48 39.65 0.01
C ARG A 105 -1.29 40.51 -1.22
N LYS A 106 -0.08 41.00 -1.49
CA LYS A 106 0.23 41.76 -2.71
C LYS A 106 -0.06 40.92 -3.96
N VAL A 107 0.47 39.70 -4.03
CA VAL A 107 0.30 38.82 -5.19
C VAL A 107 -1.15 38.38 -5.38
N ALA A 108 -1.87 38.06 -4.30
CA ALA A 108 -3.27 37.70 -4.35
C ALA A 108 -4.16 38.85 -4.85
N SER A 109 -3.82 40.10 -4.49
CA SER A 109 -4.49 41.29 -4.99
C SER A 109 -4.19 41.54 -6.48
N GLU A 110 -2.94 41.33 -6.92
CA GLU A 110 -2.52 41.53 -8.32
C GLU A 110 -3.22 40.55 -9.28
N LEU A 111 -3.44 39.31 -8.83
CA LEU A 111 -4.18 38.28 -9.59
C LEU A 111 -5.70 38.28 -9.33
N ASN A 112 -6.19 39.20 -8.49
CA ASN A 112 -7.60 39.26 -8.09
C ASN A 112 -8.16 37.90 -7.60
N LEU A 113 -7.39 37.18 -6.77
CA LEU A 113 -7.71 35.82 -6.33
C LEU A 113 -8.98 35.73 -5.48
N ILE A 114 -9.49 36.85 -4.96
CA ILE A 114 -10.77 36.90 -4.24
C ILE A 114 -11.96 36.52 -5.14
N SER A 115 -11.83 36.73 -6.45
CA SER A 115 -12.83 36.38 -7.46
C SER A 115 -12.67 34.96 -8.01
N ASP A 116 -11.60 34.25 -7.63
CA ASP A 116 -11.29 32.92 -8.13
C ASP A 116 -11.99 31.84 -7.28
N THR A 117 -12.77 30.97 -7.92
CA THR A 117 -13.55 29.91 -7.24
C THR A 117 -12.71 28.83 -6.56
N TYR A 118 -11.45 28.61 -6.99
CA TYR A 118 -10.55 27.66 -6.35
C TYR A 118 -9.97 28.25 -5.05
N PHE A 119 -9.55 29.51 -5.09
CA PHE A 119 -8.96 30.18 -3.93
C PHE A 119 -9.99 30.72 -2.95
N ASN A 120 -11.15 31.20 -3.40
CA ASN A 120 -12.22 31.69 -2.54
C ASN A 120 -13.33 30.62 -2.38
N PRO A 121 -13.38 29.88 -1.24
CA PRO A 121 -14.45 28.91 -0.99
C PRO A 121 -15.85 29.52 -0.96
N TYR A 122 -15.95 30.78 -0.54
CA TYR A 122 -17.23 31.43 -0.24
C TYR A 122 -18.00 31.83 -1.49
N LEU A 123 -17.35 31.86 -2.67
CA LEU A 123 -18.05 32.06 -3.95
C LEU A 123 -18.96 30.89 -4.33
N SER A 124 -18.64 29.69 -3.84
CA SER A 124 -19.41 28.46 -4.13
C SER A 124 -20.23 27.99 -2.93
N ALA A 125 -20.05 28.59 -1.75
CA ALA A 125 -20.68 28.17 -0.51
C ALA A 125 -21.94 29.00 -0.20
N THR A 126 -23.01 28.33 0.24
CA THR A 126 -24.26 28.96 0.68
C THR A 126 -24.24 29.32 2.16
N GLU A 127 -23.08 29.72 2.71
CA GLU A 127 -22.96 30.05 4.12
C GLU A 127 -23.63 31.39 4.45
N THR A 128 -24.49 31.39 5.48
CA THR A 128 -25.15 32.59 6.00
C THR A 128 -24.87 32.75 7.50
N PRO A 129 -24.35 33.90 7.95
CA PRO A 129 -24.04 35.10 7.16
C PRO A 129 -22.77 34.93 6.31
N VAL A 130 -22.75 35.59 5.15
CA VAL A 130 -21.57 35.63 4.27
C VAL A 130 -20.44 36.34 5.04
N PRO A 131 -19.24 35.74 5.14
CA PRO A 131 -18.09 36.36 5.79
C PRO A 131 -17.72 37.71 5.15
N THR A 132 -17.12 38.61 5.92
CA THR A 132 -16.65 39.90 5.39
C THR A 132 -15.56 39.70 4.34
N ASP A 133 -15.39 40.67 3.43
CA ASP A 133 -14.36 40.59 2.37
C ASP A 133 -12.96 40.31 2.93
N GLU A 134 -12.64 40.86 4.09
CA GLU A 134 -11.37 40.61 4.78
C GLU A 134 -11.23 39.16 5.27
N GLN A 135 -12.30 38.57 5.82
CA GLN A 135 -12.32 37.16 6.21
C GLN A 135 -12.23 36.22 5.00
N GLN A 136 -12.88 36.57 3.89
CA GLN A 136 -12.76 35.81 2.64
C GLN A 136 -11.34 35.90 2.08
N PHE A 137 -10.74 37.09 2.13
CA PHE A 137 -9.38 37.31 1.66
C PHE A 137 -8.35 36.55 2.49
N GLU A 138 -8.48 36.49 3.81
CA GLU A 138 -7.62 35.65 4.67
C GLU A 138 -7.72 34.16 4.30
N ALA A 139 -8.92 33.65 3.99
CA ALA A 139 -9.07 32.26 3.52
C ALA A 139 -8.39 32.00 2.16
N VAL A 140 -8.44 32.99 1.26
CA VAL A 140 -7.71 32.99 -0.03
C VAL A 140 -6.21 32.91 0.20
N LEU A 141 -5.66 33.71 1.13
CA LEU A 141 -4.24 33.70 1.47
C LEU A 141 -3.78 32.35 2.01
N VAL A 142 -4.55 31.74 2.91
CA VAL A 142 -4.23 30.41 3.45
C VAL A 142 -4.18 29.36 2.34
N ARG A 143 -5.12 29.39 1.38
CA ARG A 143 -5.10 28.47 0.22
C ARG A 143 -3.94 28.76 -0.72
N MET A 144 -3.64 30.03 -0.98
CA MET A 144 -2.53 30.45 -1.83
C MET A 144 -1.18 30.02 -1.23
N LEU A 145 -0.92 30.28 0.05
CA LEU A 145 0.31 29.87 0.73
C LEU A 145 0.53 28.35 0.69
N ASN A 146 -0.54 27.56 0.74
CA ASN A 146 -0.46 26.10 0.59
C ASN A 146 -0.36 25.62 -0.88
N SER A 147 -0.58 26.50 -1.85
CA SER A 147 -0.54 26.17 -3.27
C SER A 147 0.86 26.21 -3.87
N TYR A 148 1.82 26.87 -3.22
CA TYR A 148 3.19 26.98 -3.73
C TYR A 148 4.24 26.64 -2.67
N THR A 149 5.43 26.34 -3.17
CA THR A 149 6.62 26.03 -2.37
C THR A 149 7.80 26.77 -2.95
N VAL A 150 8.62 27.34 -2.08
CA VAL A 150 9.86 28.00 -2.45
C VAL A 150 11.01 27.21 -1.86
N GLU A 151 11.93 26.76 -2.70
CA GLU A 151 13.08 25.95 -2.31
C GLU A 151 14.35 26.46 -3.00
N ARG A 152 15.47 26.44 -2.28
CA ARG A 152 16.79 26.71 -2.85
C ARG A 152 17.26 25.54 -3.72
N ARG A 153 17.89 25.84 -4.86
CA ARG A 153 18.50 24.83 -5.73
C ARG A 153 19.95 24.53 -5.32
N GLY A 154 20.13 23.55 -4.43
CA GLY A 154 21.46 23.14 -3.95
C GLY A 154 22.20 24.28 -3.24
N GLU A 155 23.49 24.48 -3.54
CA GLU A 155 24.31 25.58 -3.00
C GLU A 155 24.23 26.88 -3.82
N SER A 156 23.37 26.95 -4.84
CA SER A 156 23.26 28.16 -5.66
C SER A 156 22.37 29.24 -5.03
N LEU A 157 22.51 30.50 -5.46
CA LEU A 157 21.60 31.61 -5.14
C LEU A 157 20.25 31.53 -5.92
N ALA A 158 19.95 30.38 -6.53
CA ALA A 158 18.72 30.19 -7.28
C ALA A 158 17.60 29.65 -6.39
N LEU A 159 16.45 30.33 -6.42
CA LEU A 159 15.21 29.91 -5.77
C LEU A 159 14.24 29.36 -6.80
N ASP A 160 13.73 28.17 -6.55
CA ASP A 160 12.65 27.55 -7.31
C ASP A 160 11.31 27.84 -6.63
N ILE A 161 10.42 28.51 -7.36
CA ILE A 161 9.03 28.71 -6.96
C ILE A 161 8.20 27.67 -7.72
N ARG A 162 7.66 26.68 -7.00
CA ARG A 162 6.80 25.63 -7.57
C ARG A 162 5.37 25.82 -7.10
N VAL A 163 4.47 26.04 -8.04
CA VAL A 163 3.03 26.25 -7.81
C VAL A 163 2.26 25.01 -8.27
N ARG A 164 1.28 24.58 -7.49
CA ARG A 164 0.37 23.47 -7.80
C ARG A 164 -1.08 23.96 -7.88
N HIS A 165 -1.70 23.78 -9.04
CA HIS A 165 -3.08 24.23 -9.27
C HIS A 165 -3.84 23.27 -10.22
N PRO A 166 -5.18 23.13 -10.12
CA PRO A 166 -5.97 22.30 -11.06
C PRO A 166 -5.98 22.81 -12.50
N ASP A 167 -5.81 24.12 -12.69
CA ASP A 167 -5.59 24.72 -14.00
C ASP A 167 -4.10 24.98 -14.26
N ALA A 168 -3.60 24.49 -15.39
CA ALA A 168 -2.21 24.60 -15.84
C ALA A 168 -1.83 26.06 -16.17
N VAL A 169 -2.75 26.86 -16.71
CA VAL A 169 -2.49 28.26 -17.07
C VAL A 169 -2.34 29.09 -15.80
N MET A 170 -3.31 28.97 -14.89
CA MET A 170 -3.26 29.66 -13.60
C MET A 170 -2.04 29.27 -12.75
N ALA A 171 -1.61 27.99 -12.78
CA ALA A 171 -0.38 27.57 -12.11
C ALA A 171 0.85 28.36 -12.60
N ALA A 172 0.97 28.52 -13.92
CA ALA A 172 2.07 29.23 -14.54
C ALA A 172 1.99 30.74 -14.32
N GLN A 173 0.80 31.32 -14.42
CA GLN A 173 0.55 32.73 -14.12
C GLN A 173 0.94 33.05 -12.68
N LEU A 174 0.44 32.29 -11.70
CA LEU A 174 0.76 32.50 -10.29
C LEU A 174 2.28 32.37 -10.02
N ALA A 175 2.96 31.39 -10.62
CA ALA A 175 4.41 31.24 -10.47
C ALA A 175 5.20 32.43 -11.06
N ASN A 176 4.74 32.97 -12.19
CA ASN A 176 5.34 34.13 -12.83
C ASN A 176 5.08 35.40 -12.03
N THR A 177 3.85 35.62 -11.56
CA THR A 177 3.50 36.77 -10.73
C THR A 177 4.28 36.76 -9.42
N LEU A 178 4.38 35.62 -8.72
CA LEU A 178 5.23 35.50 -7.53
C LEU A 178 6.69 35.94 -7.82
N SER A 179 7.21 35.66 -9.02
CA SER A 179 8.56 36.04 -9.39
C SER A 179 8.68 37.52 -9.74
N SER A 180 7.77 38.05 -10.57
CA SER A 180 7.79 39.46 -10.99
C SER A 180 7.51 40.40 -9.83
N THR A 181 6.51 40.08 -8.99
CA THR A 181 6.16 40.90 -7.82
C THR A 181 7.34 40.98 -6.85
N TYR A 182 8.08 39.89 -6.62
CA TYR A 182 9.29 39.90 -5.78
C TYR A 182 10.40 40.77 -6.37
N ILE A 183 10.69 40.62 -7.66
CA ILE A 183 11.70 41.43 -8.36
C ILE A 183 11.34 42.92 -8.25
N ASP A 184 10.07 43.27 -8.48
CA ASP A 184 9.59 44.65 -8.41
C ASP A 184 9.58 45.20 -6.98
N ASP A 185 9.27 44.38 -5.97
CA ASP A 185 9.31 44.78 -4.56
C ASP A 185 10.75 45.04 -4.10
N SER A 186 11.69 44.18 -4.48
CA SER A 186 13.12 44.35 -4.16
C SER A 186 13.66 45.69 -4.70
N LEU A 187 13.32 46.04 -5.94
CA LEU A 187 13.71 47.31 -6.53
C LEU A 187 13.01 48.50 -5.85
N ARG A 188 11.72 48.36 -5.52
CA ARG A 188 10.95 49.42 -4.84
C ARG A 188 11.50 49.71 -3.45
N ASP A 189 11.81 48.69 -2.68
CA ASP A 189 12.32 48.87 -1.32
C ASP A 189 13.74 49.46 -1.33
N LYS A 190 14.58 49.05 -2.29
CA LYS A 190 15.89 49.68 -2.52
C LYS A 190 15.77 51.15 -2.91
N LYS A 191 14.84 51.48 -3.82
CA LYS A 191 14.55 52.88 -4.20
C LYS A 191 14.06 53.68 -3.00
N LYS A 192 13.15 53.16 -2.19
CA LYS A 192 12.67 53.82 -0.96
C LYS A 192 13.80 54.06 0.03
N ALA A 193 14.69 53.10 0.24
CA ALA A 193 15.83 53.26 1.16
C ALA A 193 16.79 54.38 0.71
N VAL A 194 17.06 54.47 -0.60
CA VAL A 194 17.87 55.57 -1.16
C VAL A 194 17.12 56.90 -1.10
N GLN A 195 15.82 56.92 -1.41
CA GLN A 195 14.98 58.13 -1.29
C GLN A 195 14.93 58.64 0.15
N TYR A 196 14.81 57.75 1.13
CA TYR A 196 14.88 58.11 2.55
C TYR A 196 16.24 58.72 2.90
N SER A 197 17.33 58.12 2.42
CA SER A 197 18.68 58.67 2.59
C SER A 197 18.83 60.07 1.97
N ILE A 198 18.22 60.30 0.80
CA ILE A 198 18.19 61.62 0.15
C ILE A 198 17.39 62.63 0.97
N SER A 199 16.21 62.24 1.49
CA SER A 199 15.43 63.13 2.36
C SER A 199 16.19 63.51 3.64
N GLU A 200 16.92 62.57 4.24
CA GLU A 200 17.73 62.87 5.42
C GLU A 200 18.88 63.84 5.10
N LEU A 201 19.50 63.69 3.93
CA LEU A 201 20.52 64.64 3.46
C LEU A 201 19.92 66.03 3.21
N TRP A 202 18.71 66.11 2.64
CA TRP A 202 18.00 67.39 2.45
C TRP A 202 17.77 68.12 3.76
N ASP A 203 17.32 67.42 4.81
CA ASP A 203 17.11 68.01 6.12
C ASP A 203 18.42 68.55 6.72
N ARG A 204 19.51 67.78 6.59
CA ARG A 204 20.85 68.19 7.04
C ARG A 204 21.40 69.39 6.26
N ILE A 205 21.23 69.41 4.93
CA ILE A 205 21.64 70.52 4.05
C ILE A 205 20.87 71.79 4.43
N THR A 206 19.56 71.69 4.64
CA THR A 206 18.70 72.83 5.00
C THR A 206 19.09 73.39 6.36
N LEU A 207 19.30 72.52 7.36
CA LEU A 207 19.75 72.93 8.69
C LEU A 207 21.12 73.61 8.66
N LEU A 208 22.07 73.05 7.91
CA LEU A 208 23.42 73.61 7.80
C LEU A 208 23.43 74.93 7.02
N GLY A 209 22.63 75.03 5.95
CA GLY A 209 22.45 76.28 5.19
C GLY A 209 21.89 77.42 6.05
N GLY A 210 20.94 77.13 6.94
CA GLY A 210 20.43 78.11 7.91
C GLY A 210 21.51 78.58 8.90
N ARG A 211 22.32 77.65 9.43
CA ARG A 211 23.45 77.98 10.31
C ARG A 211 24.51 78.82 9.61
N LEU A 212 24.83 78.49 8.36
CA LEU A 212 25.76 79.27 7.54
C LEU A 212 25.26 80.70 7.36
N SER A 213 23.99 80.88 6.98
CA SER A 213 23.39 82.21 6.84
C SER A 213 23.42 83.01 8.15
N GLU A 214 23.17 82.37 9.29
CA GLU A 214 23.29 83.01 10.61
C GLU A 214 24.74 83.39 10.95
N MET A 215 25.70 82.51 10.66
CA MET A 215 27.13 82.78 10.88
C MET A 215 27.64 83.91 9.98
N GLU A 216 27.22 83.94 8.71
CA GLU A 216 27.51 85.04 7.78
C GLU A 216 26.93 86.37 8.28
N ALA A 217 25.68 86.37 8.74
CA ALA A 217 25.05 87.57 9.32
C ALA A 217 25.78 88.06 10.58
N ARG A 218 26.15 87.15 11.49
CA ARG A 218 26.93 87.47 12.70
C ARG A 218 28.32 88.00 12.35
N LEU A 219 28.98 87.44 11.34
CA LEU A 219 30.28 87.90 10.87
C LEU A 219 30.17 89.32 10.27
N ALA A 220 29.15 89.57 9.44
CA ALA A 220 28.89 90.88 8.86
C ALA A 220 28.59 91.94 9.94
N GLU A 221 27.80 91.58 10.96
CA GLU A 221 27.53 92.45 12.11
C GLU A 221 28.80 92.77 12.89
N LEU A 222 29.63 91.77 13.18
CA LEU A 222 30.88 91.94 13.93
C LEU A 222 31.89 92.83 13.18
N ILE A 223 31.94 92.71 11.84
CA ILE A 223 32.75 93.59 10.98
C ILE A 223 32.23 95.03 11.04
N ARG A 224 30.90 95.22 10.99
CA ARG A 224 30.25 96.52 11.03
C ARG A 224 30.39 97.22 12.38
N GLU A 225 30.13 96.52 13.49
CA GLU A 225 30.12 97.07 14.85
C GLU A 225 31.52 97.51 15.31
N ASN A 226 32.56 96.79 14.90
CA ASN A 226 33.95 97.06 15.32
C ASN A 226 34.79 97.74 14.23
N GLU A 227 34.15 98.24 13.16
CA GLU A 227 34.80 98.95 12.04
C GLU A 227 36.00 98.18 11.46
N LEU A 228 35.90 96.84 11.40
CA LEU A 228 37.01 95.97 11.01
C LEU A 228 37.34 96.03 9.51
N ASP A 229 36.48 96.63 8.70
CA ASP A 229 36.70 96.86 7.27
C ASP A 229 37.75 97.97 7.02
N ASP A 230 37.89 98.90 7.97
CA ASP A 230 38.90 99.96 7.90
C ASP A 230 40.24 99.48 8.48
N THR A 231 41.06 98.90 7.60
CA THR A 231 42.44 98.50 7.91
C THR A 231 43.33 99.65 8.39
N SER A 232 43.03 100.90 8.02
CA SER A 232 43.84 102.07 8.38
C SER A 232 43.62 102.54 9.82
N LEU A 233 42.39 102.37 10.34
CA LEU A 233 41.99 102.82 11.66
C LEU A 233 42.68 102.03 12.80
N GLY A 234 43.00 100.76 12.57
CA GLY A 234 43.75 99.93 13.53
C GLY A 234 45.23 100.33 13.63
N ASP A 235 45.84 100.67 12.50
CA ASP A 235 47.21 101.18 12.46
C ASP A 235 47.31 102.61 13.00
N GLU A 236 46.27 103.43 12.80
CA GLU A 236 46.12 104.76 13.39
C GLU A 236 46.01 104.70 14.93
N LEU A 237 45.15 103.83 15.48
CA LEU A 237 45.02 103.60 16.92
C LEU A 237 46.35 103.14 17.56
N ARG A 238 47.10 102.25 16.89
CA ARG A 238 48.43 101.81 17.35
C ARG A 238 49.47 102.93 17.28
N ALA A 239 49.45 103.73 16.22
CA ALA A 239 50.32 104.89 16.09
C ALA A 239 50.03 105.95 17.17
N GLU A 240 48.75 106.19 17.46
CA GLU A 240 48.31 107.14 18.50
C GLU A 240 48.63 106.61 19.92
N LEU A 241 48.48 105.31 20.17
CA LEU A 241 48.92 104.67 21.42
C LEU A 241 50.43 104.86 21.65
N ASN A 242 51.24 104.59 20.63
CA ASN A 242 52.70 104.78 20.70
C ASN A 242 53.06 106.26 20.94
N ARG A 243 52.33 107.18 20.29
CA ARG A 243 52.48 108.62 20.50
C ARG A 243 52.13 109.02 21.94
N LEU A 244 50.97 108.62 22.47
CA LEU A 244 50.54 108.95 23.83
C LEU A 244 51.45 108.35 24.90
N THR A 245 51.92 107.12 24.70
CA THR A 245 52.91 106.46 25.58
C THR A 245 54.24 107.23 25.60
N SER A 246 54.72 107.69 24.43
CA SER A 246 55.94 108.50 24.33
C SER A 246 55.80 109.85 25.05
N ILE A 247 54.64 110.51 24.91
CA ILE A 247 54.31 111.78 25.58
C ILE A 247 54.28 111.60 27.10
N LEU A 248 53.68 110.51 27.60
CA LEU A 248 53.61 110.23 29.03
C LEU A 248 54.98 109.91 29.65
N ASN A 249 55.85 109.19 28.93
CA ASN A 249 57.23 108.93 29.37
C ASN A 249 58.04 110.24 29.44
N LEU A 250 57.97 111.06 28.39
CA LEU A 250 58.64 112.38 28.37
C LEU A 250 58.10 113.34 29.45
N ALA A 251 56.79 113.33 29.71
CA ALA A 251 56.18 114.15 30.76
C ALA A 251 56.53 113.70 32.18
N ARG A 252 56.81 112.39 32.37
CA ARG A 252 57.28 111.81 33.63
C ARG A 252 58.72 112.23 33.95
N ASP A 253 59.55 112.40 32.92
CA ASP A 253 60.94 112.85 33.06
C ASP A 253 61.07 114.37 33.34
N GLN A 254 60.05 115.17 33.04
CA GLN A 254 60.10 116.65 33.07
C GLN A 254 59.29 117.34 34.20
N ASN A 255 58.73 116.62 35.18
CA ASN A 255 57.89 117.19 36.26
C ASN A 255 56.75 118.13 35.76
N ALA A 256 56.08 117.73 34.67
CA ALA A 256 55.01 118.51 34.05
C ALA A 256 53.70 118.55 34.89
N SER A 257 52.85 119.57 34.66
CA SER A 257 51.59 119.81 35.39
C SER A 257 50.64 118.59 35.40
N SER A 258 50.18 118.20 36.59
CA SER A 258 49.37 116.98 36.84
C SER A 258 48.08 116.87 36.02
N ILE A 259 47.49 117.99 35.60
CA ILE A 259 46.24 118.03 34.81
C ILE A 259 46.44 117.44 33.41
N ARG A 260 47.52 117.81 32.70
CA ARG A 260 47.79 117.31 31.34
C ARG A 260 48.18 115.84 31.31
N ILE A 261 48.86 115.38 32.37
CA ILE A 261 49.18 113.97 32.57
C ILE A 261 47.90 113.16 32.79
N ASN A 262 46.97 113.66 33.60
CA ASN A 262 45.69 112.97 33.81
C ASN A 262 44.82 112.92 32.54
N GLU A 263 44.77 114.00 31.76
CA GLU A 263 44.07 114.01 30.46
C GLU A 263 44.70 113.02 29.48
N SER A 264 46.03 113.00 29.38
CA SER A 264 46.75 112.06 28.49
C SER A 264 46.60 110.61 28.95
N LYS A 265 46.57 110.36 30.27
CA LYS A 265 46.27 109.03 30.85
C LYS A 265 44.84 108.58 30.55
N GLN A 266 43.87 109.48 30.60
CA GLN A 266 42.48 109.15 30.26
C GLN A 266 42.33 108.79 28.77
N ARG A 267 42.94 109.58 27.87
CA ARG A 267 42.96 109.26 26.43
C ARG A 267 43.73 107.99 26.12
N LEU A 268 44.86 107.74 26.79
CA LEU A 268 45.61 106.48 26.64
C LEU A 268 44.74 105.29 27.05
N ALA A 269 44.09 105.35 28.22
CA ALA A 269 43.20 104.29 28.67
C ALA A 269 42.02 104.07 27.71
N GLU A 270 41.47 105.14 27.12
CA GLU A 270 40.43 105.04 26.10
C GLU A 270 40.91 104.34 24.82
N VAL A 271 42.09 104.71 24.32
CA VAL A 271 42.72 104.10 23.13
C VAL A 271 43.13 102.65 23.39
N GLU A 272 43.69 102.35 24.57
CA GLU A 272 44.01 100.98 25.00
C GLU A 272 42.76 100.10 25.03
N THR A 273 41.66 100.60 25.63
CA THR A 273 40.40 99.86 25.72
C THR A 273 39.83 99.59 24.31
N LYS A 274 39.79 100.59 23.43
CA LYS A 274 39.34 100.45 22.04
C LYS A 274 40.22 99.49 21.23
N LEU A 275 41.55 99.51 21.42
CA LEU A 275 42.48 98.61 20.74
C LEU A 275 42.35 97.17 21.23
N GLU A 276 42.14 96.96 22.53
CA GLU A 276 41.85 95.63 23.10
C GLU A 276 40.54 95.07 22.58
N GLU A 277 39.47 95.87 22.55
CA GLU A 277 38.15 95.49 22.00
C GLU A 277 38.27 95.08 20.53
N ARG A 278 38.96 95.90 19.72
CA ARG A 278 39.22 95.59 18.30
C ARG A 278 40.06 94.32 18.11
N THR A 279 41.14 94.14 18.89
CA THR A 279 42.00 92.95 18.80
C THR A 279 41.22 91.67 19.19
N ARG A 280 40.33 91.76 20.18
CA ARG A 280 39.42 90.66 20.55
C ARG A 280 38.40 90.38 19.44
N ALA A 281 37.87 91.42 18.79
CA ALA A 281 36.98 91.29 17.64
C ALA A 281 37.68 90.64 16.43
N GLU A 282 38.92 91.02 16.10
CA GLU A 282 39.74 90.42 15.02
C GLU A 282 39.99 88.92 15.27
N LEU A 283 40.32 88.53 16.50
CA LEU A 283 40.49 87.11 16.86
C LEU A 283 39.17 86.34 16.72
N THR A 284 38.06 86.95 17.13
CA THR A 284 36.72 86.35 17.03
C THR A 284 36.28 86.19 15.58
N GLN A 285 36.55 87.20 14.75
CA GLN A 285 36.37 87.16 13.29
C GLN A 285 37.15 86.00 12.67
N SER A 286 38.46 85.88 12.95
CA SER A 286 39.30 84.79 12.42
C SER A 286 38.81 83.39 12.84
N LYS A 287 38.30 83.25 14.06
CA LYS A 287 37.70 81.99 14.52
C LYS A 287 36.37 81.71 13.80
N LEU A 288 35.52 82.72 13.66
CA LEU A 288 34.22 82.60 13.00
C LEU A 288 34.39 82.30 11.51
N GLN A 289 35.33 82.97 10.83
CA GLN A 289 35.71 82.72 9.44
C GLN A 289 36.17 81.27 9.21
N ARG A 290 37.08 80.76 10.05
CA ARG A 290 37.53 79.36 9.96
C ARG A 290 36.40 78.37 10.18
N SER A 291 35.48 78.68 11.10
CA SER A 291 34.29 77.86 11.32
C SER A 291 33.35 77.91 10.12
N LEU A 292 33.16 79.08 9.52
CA LEU A 292 32.35 79.29 8.32
C LEU A 292 32.91 78.49 7.14
N ASP A 293 34.21 78.59 6.87
CA ASP A 293 34.88 77.84 5.80
C ASP A 293 34.77 76.33 6.00
N ALA A 294 34.91 75.85 7.24
CA ALA A 294 34.75 74.43 7.56
C ALA A 294 33.32 73.94 7.34
N ASP A 295 32.31 74.73 7.71
CA ASP A 295 30.90 74.37 7.51
C ASP A 295 30.47 74.51 6.04
N LEU A 296 31.04 75.47 5.28
CA LEU A 296 30.88 75.58 3.83
C LEU A 296 31.41 74.33 3.12
N ALA A 297 32.60 73.84 3.49
CA ALA A 297 33.15 72.61 2.92
C ALA A 297 32.27 71.38 3.24
N ARG A 298 31.73 71.29 4.47
CA ARG A 298 30.78 70.22 4.85
C ARG A 298 29.47 70.33 4.06
N TYR A 299 28.95 71.53 3.87
CA TYR A 299 27.74 71.78 3.09
C TYR A 299 27.91 71.31 1.65
N GLN A 300 29.01 71.69 0.99
CA GLN A 300 29.33 71.24 -0.37
C GLN A 300 29.43 69.71 -0.45
N ALA A 301 30.13 69.08 0.48
CA ALA A 301 30.24 67.63 0.53
C ALA A 301 28.88 66.92 0.66
N LEU A 302 27.93 67.47 1.43
CA LEU A 302 26.57 66.93 1.55
C LEU A 302 25.78 67.10 0.25
N VAL A 303 25.88 68.26 -0.41
CA VAL A 303 25.22 68.53 -1.69
C VAL A 303 25.75 67.57 -2.77
N ASP A 304 27.06 67.41 -2.86
CA ASP A 304 27.69 66.48 -3.81
C ASP A 304 27.28 65.04 -3.53
N ARG A 305 27.24 64.65 -2.25
CA ARG A 305 26.77 63.31 -1.85
C ARG A 305 25.31 63.07 -2.23
N ARG A 306 24.44 64.08 -2.06
CA ARG A 306 23.04 64.00 -2.48
C ARG A 306 22.93 63.83 -3.99
N ASN A 307 23.61 64.67 -4.77
CA ASN A 307 23.61 64.60 -6.24
C ASN A 307 24.08 63.21 -6.73
N ALA A 308 25.11 62.66 -6.08
CA ALA A 308 25.59 61.31 -6.37
C ALA A 308 24.51 60.24 -6.11
N LEU A 309 23.76 60.33 -4.99
CA LEU A 309 22.67 59.39 -4.72
C LEU A 309 21.48 59.56 -5.66
N GLU A 310 21.12 60.80 -6.03
CA GLU A 310 20.04 61.08 -7.00
C GLU A 310 20.34 60.44 -8.35
N THR A 311 21.54 60.62 -8.88
CA THR A 311 21.94 59.98 -10.15
C THR A 311 21.97 58.46 -10.05
N GLN A 312 22.27 57.89 -8.87
CA GLN A 312 22.31 56.45 -8.68
C GLN A 312 20.93 55.78 -8.69
N ILE A 313 19.86 56.48 -8.30
CA ILE A 313 18.49 55.93 -8.24
C ILE A 313 18.05 55.33 -9.58
N ASP A 314 18.38 56.00 -10.68
CA ASP A 314 17.96 55.59 -12.02
C ASP A 314 18.69 54.32 -12.51
N PHE A 315 19.86 54.02 -11.96
CA PHE A 315 20.67 52.84 -12.31
C PHE A 315 20.50 51.67 -11.35
N LEU A 316 19.63 51.77 -10.34
CA LEU A 316 19.38 50.68 -9.41
C LEU A 316 18.80 49.47 -10.16
N GLN A 317 19.50 48.34 -10.05
CA GLN A 317 19.01 47.05 -10.52
C GLN A 317 18.29 46.30 -9.39
N PRO A 318 17.27 45.48 -9.72
CA PRO A 318 16.65 44.58 -8.77
C PRO A 318 17.66 43.60 -8.18
N ASP A 319 17.44 43.19 -6.93
CA ASP A 319 18.31 42.24 -6.24
C ASP A 319 18.02 40.79 -6.66
N ALA A 320 17.12 40.58 -7.62
CA ALA A 320 16.85 39.29 -8.22
C ALA A 320 16.53 39.40 -9.71
N ARG A 321 16.85 38.33 -10.45
CA ARG A 321 16.48 38.20 -11.86
C ARG A 321 15.79 36.87 -12.11
N GLN A 322 14.68 36.91 -12.85
CA GLN A 322 14.02 35.69 -13.31
C GLN A 322 14.85 35.04 -14.43
N VAL A 323 15.22 33.78 -14.24
CA VAL A 323 16.00 33.00 -15.21
C VAL A 323 15.10 32.05 -15.99
N THR A 324 14.12 31.46 -15.31
CA THR A 324 13.16 30.55 -15.95
C THR A 324 11.76 31.06 -15.71
N VAL A 325 11.06 31.41 -16.79
CA VAL A 325 9.64 31.76 -16.77
C VAL A 325 8.83 30.48 -16.69
N ALA A 326 7.81 30.45 -15.84
CA ALA A 326 6.91 29.31 -15.72
C ALA A 326 6.02 29.21 -16.97
N SER A 327 6.03 28.03 -17.60
CA SER A 327 5.13 27.66 -18.69
C SER A 327 4.01 26.73 -18.20
N ALA A 328 2.83 26.81 -18.82
CA ALA A 328 1.72 25.91 -18.52
C ALA A 328 2.09 24.45 -18.86
N PRO A 329 2.14 23.53 -17.88
CA PRO A 329 2.56 22.15 -18.11
C PRO A 329 1.49 21.37 -18.90
N LEU A 330 1.93 20.55 -19.87
CA LEU A 330 1.05 19.74 -20.71
C LEU A 330 0.46 18.50 -20.02
N LYS A 331 1.07 18.07 -18.90
CA LYS A 331 0.67 16.87 -18.16
C LYS A 331 0.51 17.21 -16.69
N PRO A 332 -0.48 16.61 -16.00
CA PRO A 332 -0.64 16.82 -14.57
C PRO A 332 0.52 16.16 -13.82
N ALA A 333 0.98 16.83 -12.76
CA ALA A 333 2.02 16.32 -11.88
C ALA A 333 1.47 15.27 -10.90
N THR A 334 0.21 15.42 -10.50
CA THR A 334 -0.49 14.45 -9.65
C THR A 334 -1.92 14.24 -10.12
N PRO A 335 -2.48 13.04 -9.96
CA PRO A 335 -1.86 11.87 -9.35
C PRO A 335 -1.02 11.04 -10.35
N ASN A 336 -0.02 10.33 -9.85
CA ASN A 336 0.80 9.40 -10.65
C ASN A 336 -0.04 8.17 -11.03
N ARG A 337 -0.68 8.24 -12.19
CA ARG A 337 -1.48 7.14 -12.78
C ARG A 337 -0.81 5.76 -12.69
N PRO A 338 0.47 5.56 -13.06
CA PRO A 338 1.09 4.24 -12.96
C PRO A 338 1.20 3.73 -11.52
N VAL A 339 1.44 4.61 -10.54
CA VAL A 339 1.52 4.25 -9.12
C VAL A 339 0.16 3.81 -8.60
N ILE A 340 -0.92 4.52 -8.95
CA ILE A 340 -2.29 4.14 -8.54
C ILE A 340 -2.69 2.79 -9.12
N PHE A 341 -2.41 2.53 -10.40
CA PHE A 341 -2.67 1.20 -10.98
C PHE A 341 -1.83 0.10 -10.34
N ALA A 342 -0.54 0.37 -10.04
CA ALA A 342 0.31 -0.59 -9.35
C ALA A 342 -0.24 -0.94 -7.95
N LEU A 343 -0.68 0.06 -7.18
CA LEU A 343 -1.34 -0.14 -5.88
C LEU A 343 -2.65 -0.92 -6.02
N GLY A 344 -3.46 -0.61 -7.04
CA GLY A 344 -4.71 -1.34 -7.32
C GLY A 344 -4.48 -2.82 -7.64
N ILE A 345 -3.48 -3.14 -8.47
CA ILE A 345 -3.10 -4.54 -8.77
C ILE A 345 -2.60 -5.23 -7.51
N ALA A 346 -1.70 -4.59 -6.75
CA ALA A 346 -1.15 -5.17 -5.53
C ALA A 346 -2.24 -5.45 -4.49
N GLY A 347 -3.12 -4.49 -4.23
CA GLY A 347 -4.26 -4.66 -3.34
C GLY A 347 -5.22 -5.75 -3.80
N GLY A 348 -5.57 -5.77 -5.09
CA GLY A 348 -6.41 -6.81 -5.69
C GLY A 348 -5.82 -8.22 -5.53
N LEU A 349 -4.52 -8.39 -5.76
CA LEU A 349 -3.83 -9.67 -5.60
C LEU A 349 -3.79 -10.15 -4.14
N ILE A 350 -3.55 -9.25 -3.19
CA ILE A 350 -3.55 -9.58 -1.75
C ILE A 350 -4.93 -10.08 -1.33
N VAL A 351 -5.99 -9.34 -1.67
CA VAL A 351 -7.37 -9.72 -1.37
C VAL A 351 -7.74 -11.04 -2.06
N GLY A 352 -7.35 -11.20 -3.33
CA GLY A 352 -7.57 -12.44 -4.08
C GLY A 352 -6.88 -13.64 -3.45
N LEU A 353 -5.62 -13.50 -3.02
CA LEU A 353 -4.88 -14.56 -2.34
C LEU A 353 -5.52 -14.92 -1.00
N ALA A 354 -5.92 -13.91 -0.21
CA ALA A 354 -6.61 -14.12 1.06
C ALA A 354 -7.92 -14.90 0.87
N LEU A 355 -8.75 -14.52 -0.10
CA LEU A 355 -10.00 -15.22 -0.42
C LEU A 355 -9.76 -16.65 -0.90
N VAL A 356 -8.72 -16.88 -1.69
CA VAL A 356 -8.35 -18.21 -2.17
C VAL A 356 -7.89 -19.11 -1.02
N LEU A 357 -7.06 -18.59 -0.11
CA LEU A 357 -6.62 -19.33 1.08
C LEU A 357 -7.79 -19.62 2.02
N LEU A 358 -8.65 -18.64 2.25
CA LEU A 358 -9.84 -18.81 3.08
C LEU A 358 -10.76 -19.89 2.49
N ARG A 359 -11.02 -19.85 1.18
CA ARG A 359 -11.77 -20.91 0.49
C ARG A 359 -11.14 -22.29 0.65
N GLU A 360 -9.82 -22.39 0.64
CA GLU A 360 -9.12 -23.67 0.81
C GLU A 360 -9.27 -24.20 2.23
N LEU A 361 -9.14 -23.34 3.24
CA LEU A 361 -9.27 -23.71 4.65
C LEU A 361 -10.68 -24.24 5.00
N PHE A 362 -11.71 -23.84 4.26
CA PHE A 362 -13.09 -24.31 4.46
C PHE A 362 -13.48 -25.54 3.60
N ASP A 363 -12.64 -26.00 2.66
CA ASP A 363 -12.98 -27.17 1.82
C ASP A 363 -12.65 -28.51 2.52
N ARG A 364 -13.56 -28.98 3.37
CA ARG A 364 -13.44 -30.26 4.12
C ARG A 364 -13.72 -31.53 3.32
N ARG A 365 -13.49 -31.54 2.00
CA ARG A 365 -13.79 -32.69 1.15
C ARG A 365 -12.59 -33.63 1.04
N VAL A 366 -12.87 -34.92 0.88
CA VAL A 366 -11.84 -35.94 0.68
C VAL A 366 -11.34 -35.89 -0.78
N TRP A 367 -10.09 -35.49 -0.95
CA TRP A 367 -9.41 -35.31 -2.23
C TRP A 367 -8.18 -36.20 -2.41
N THR A 368 -7.53 -36.63 -1.33
CA THR A 368 -6.32 -37.47 -1.36
C THR A 368 -6.47 -38.66 -0.42
N GLY A 369 -5.75 -39.74 -0.72
CA GLY A 369 -5.74 -40.92 0.16
C GLY A 369 -4.94 -40.70 1.45
N THR A 370 -4.11 -39.66 1.51
CA THR A 370 -3.40 -39.28 2.74
C THR A 370 -4.35 -38.71 3.78
N GLN A 371 -5.38 -37.98 3.36
CA GLN A 371 -6.41 -37.43 4.25
C GLN A 371 -7.11 -38.55 5.01
N THR A 372 -7.42 -39.69 4.37
CA THR A 372 -8.08 -40.79 5.08
C THR A 372 -7.20 -41.37 6.19
N MET A 373 -5.89 -41.46 5.96
CA MET A 373 -4.97 -41.96 6.96
C MET A 373 -4.77 -40.96 8.10
N GLN A 374 -4.62 -39.66 7.77
CA GLN A 374 -4.36 -38.60 8.74
C GLN A 374 -5.57 -38.29 9.63
N TYR A 375 -6.77 -38.19 9.05
CA TYR A 375 -7.97 -37.79 9.78
C TYR A 375 -8.73 -38.97 10.40
N LEU A 376 -8.70 -40.15 9.76
CA LEU A 376 -9.53 -41.29 10.18
C LEU A 376 -8.70 -42.44 10.78
N GLY A 377 -7.37 -42.43 10.60
CA GLY A 377 -6.51 -43.57 10.89
C GLY A 377 -6.77 -44.77 9.97
N LEU A 378 -7.41 -44.56 8.81
CA LEU A 378 -7.75 -45.62 7.86
C LEU A 378 -6.92 -45.49 6.59
N ARG A 379 -6.28 -46.60 6.20
CA ARG A 379 -5.54 -46.66 4.94
C ARG A 379 -6.51 -46.62 3.76
N THR A 380 -6.18 -45.83 2.74
CA THR A 380 -6.83 -45.96 1.43
C THR A 380 -6.33 -47.23 0.76
N ILE A 381 -7.23 -48.18 0.51
CA ILE A 381 -6.93 -49.51 -0.05
C ILE A 381 -7.14 -49.58 -1.56
N GLY A 382 -7.85 -48.61 -2.16
CA GLY A 382 -8.08 -48.58 -3.59
C GLY A 382 -8.45 -47.20 -4.13
N TYR A 383 -8.10 -46.99 -5.40
CA TYR A 383 -8.39 -45.77 -6.16
C TYR A 383 -9.12 -46.17 -7.44
N VAL A 384 -10.43 -45.92 -7.48
CA VAL A 384 -11.30 -46.35 -8.57
C VAL A 384 -11.61 -45.15 -9.49
N PRO A 385 -11.17 -45.17 -10.75
CA PRO A 385 -11.33 -44.05 -11.67
C PRO A 385 -12.78 -43.90 -12.13
N ARG A 386 -13.17 -42.66 -12.47
CA ARG A 386 -14.46 -42.37 -13.11
C ARG A 386 -14.52 -42.99 -14.49
N ILE A 387 -15.60 -43.71 -14.77
CA ILE A 387 -15.94 -44.18 -16.11
C ILE A 387 -16.49 -42.99 -16.91
N ARG A 388 -15.66 -42.39 -17.79
CA ARG A 388 -16.11 -41.41 -18.78
C ARG A 388 -16.89 -42.16 -19.89
N TYR A 389 -17.94 -41.55 -20.42
CA TYR A 389 -18.93 -42.07 -21.38
C TYR A 389 -20.16 -42.75 -20.76
N TRP A 390 -21.17 -41.91 -20.53
CA TRP A 390 -22.57 -42.29 -20.36
C TRP A 390 -23.37 -41.71 -21.53
N ARG A 391 -23.37 -42.35 -22.70
CA ARG A 391 -24.38 -42.04 -23.73
C ARG A 391 -25.70 -42.67 -23.28
N LYS A 392 -26.77 -41.87 -23.29
CA LYS A 392 -28.00 -42.07 -22.50
C LYS A 392 -28.82 -43.35 -22.77
N ARG A 393 -28.49 -44.20 -23.75
CA ARG A 393 -29.40 -45.28 -24.18
C ARG A 393 -29.10 -46.71 -23.71
N ASP A 394 -27.85 -47.09 -23.39
CA ASP A 394 -27.55 -48.47 -22.94
C ASP A 394 -26.72 -48.48 -21.64
N LYS A 395 -27.35 -48.09 -20.53
CA LYS A 395 -26.66 -47.91 -19.24
C LYS A 395 -26.16 -49.22 -18.60
N GLN A 396 -26.91 -50.32 -18.77
CA GLN A 396 -26.52 -51.63 -18.23
C GLN A 396 -25.56 -52.33 -19.19
N GLU A 397 -25.92 -52.54 -20.45
CA GLU A 397 -25.09 -53.31 -21.38
C GLU A 397 -23.70 -52.72 -21.62
N LEU A 398 -23.57 -51.39 -21.64
CA LEU A 398 -22.27 -50.74 -21.86
C LEU A 398 -21.37 -50.82 -20.62
N PHE A 399 -21.93 -50.68 -19.41
CA PHE A 399 -21.20 -50.88 -18.15
C PHE A 399 -20.72 -52.33 -18.06
N LEU A 400 -21.61 -53.28 -18.30
CA LEU A 400 -21.33 -54.72 -18.35
C LEU A 400 -20.27 -55.07 -19.40
N SER A 401 -20.30 -54.43 -20.58
CA SER A 401 -19.30 -54.65 -21.64
C SER A 401 -17.90 -54.18 -21.26
N ARG A 402 -17.75 -53.13 -20.45
CA ARG A 402 -16.42 -52.66 -20.02
C ARG A 402 -15.91 -53.39 -18.80
N THR A 403 -16.81 -53.87 -17.94
CA THR A 403 -16.44 -54.72 -16.82
C THR A 403 -16.05 -56.12 -17.29
N SER A 404 -16.65 -56.61 -18.37
CA SER A 404 -16.45 -57.96 -18.89
C SER A 404 -15.53 -58.07 -20.12
N ARG A 405 -15.52 -57.11 -21.06
CA ARG A 405 -14.83 -57.24 -22.37
C ARG A 405 -13.56 -56.39 -22.57
N GLN A 406 -13.24 -55.43 -21.69
CA GLN A 406 -12.02 -54.61 -21.80
C GLN A 406 -11.06 -54.94 -20.65
N GLU A 407 -10.30 -56.03 -20.79
CA GLU A 407 -9.38 -56.56 -19.77
C GLU A 407 -8.30 -55.56 -19.30
N ASN A 408 -7.99 -54.52 -20.10
CA ASN A 408 -6.93 -53.55 -19.82
C ASN A 408 -7.43 -52.12 -19.53
N SER A 409 -8.70 -51.92 -19.19
CA SER A 409 -9.16 -50.58 -18.81
C SER A 409 -8.58 -50.13 -17.45
N PRO A 410 -8.32 -48.82 -17.23
CA PRO A 410 -7.86 -48.32 -15.93
C PRO A 410 -8.81 -48.67 -14.77
N TYR A 411 -10.10 -48.80 -15.07
CA TYR A 411 -11.11 -49.21 -14.10
C TYR A 411 -10.95 -50.68 -13.70
N GLN A 412 -10.79 -51.59 -14.67
CA GLN A 412 -10.56 -53.01 -14.41
C GLN A 412 -9.26 -53.27 -13.64
N LEU A 413 -8.18 -52.57 -14.01
CA LEU A 413 -6.91 -52.64 -13.29
C LEU A 413 -7.04 -52.19 -11.82
N ALA A 414 -7.84 -51.15 -11.55
CA ALA A 414 -8.14 -50.71 -10.19
C ALA A 414 -8.80 -51.81 -9.35
N LEU A 415 -9.76 -52.52 -9.95
CA LEU A 415 -10.51 -53.59 -9.29
C LEU A 415 -9.63 -54.82 -9.05
N ARG A 416 -8.86 -55.26 -10.04
CA ARG A 416 -7.90 -56.36 -9.89
C ARG A 416 -6.85 -56.04 -8.83
N SER A 417 -6.35 -54.80 -8.79
CA SER A 417 -5.43 -54.36 -7.73
C SER A 417 -6.10 -54.42 -6.35
N LEU A 418 -7.37 -54.02 -6.23
CA LEU A 418 -8.11 -54.12 -4.97
C LEU A 418 -8.30 -55.59 -4.57
N LEU A 419 -8.75 -56.44 -5.49
CA LEU A 419 -8.91 -57.88 -5.26
C LEU A 419 -7.59 -58.53 -4.86
N THR A 420 -6.48 -58.21 -5.53
CA THR A 420 -5.15 -58.73 -5.19
C THR A 420 -4.75 -58.35 -3.77
N LEU A 421 -4.96 -57.09 -3.36
CA LEU A 421 -4.68 -56.65 -1.99
C LEU A 421 -5.52 -57.40 -0.95
N LEU A 422 -6.76 -57.73 -1.30
CA LEU A 422 -7.70 -58.45 -0.43
C LEU A 422 -7.49 -59.97 -0.49
N SER A 423 -6.90 -60.50 -1.56
CA SER A 423 -6.70 -61.93 -1.80
C SER A 423 -5.79 -62.61 -0.77
N ASN A 424 -4.85 -61.85 -0.18
CA ASN A 424 -4.04 -62.33 0.93
C ASN A 424 -4.87 -62.65 2.19
N GLN A 425 -6.06 -62.05 2.33
CA GLN A 425 -7.04 -62.42 3.36
C GLN A 425 -7.87 -63.64 2.94
N ILE A 426 -8.18 -63.76 1.64
CA ILE A 426 -8.87 -64.93 1.06
C ILE A 426 -8.06 -66.20 1.33
N ARG A 427 -6.74 -66.21 1.13
CA ARG A 427 -5.92 -67.42 1.33
C ARG A 427 -5.85 -67.94 2.79
N LYS A 428 -6.21 -67.12 3.79
CA LYS A 428 -6.18 -67.51 5.21
C LYS A 428 -7.49 -68.13 5.71
N LYS A 429 -8.58 -67.97 4.97
CA LYS A 429 -9.93 -68.44 5.35
C LYS A 429 -10.49 -69.24 4.18
N ASP A 430 -11.17 -70.35 4.43
CA ASP A 430 -11.78 -71.16 3.36
C ASP A 430 -12.83 -70.40 2.52
N SER A 431 -13.30 -69.24 3.00
CA SER A 431 -14.16 -68.29 2.29
C SER A 431 -14.03 -66.89 2.87
N MET A 432 -14.16 -65.87 2.01
CA MET A 432 -14.07 -64.47 2.40
C MET A 432 -15.43 -63.77 2.29
N VAL A 433 -15.94 -63.22 3.40
CA VAL A 433 -17.14 -62.39 3.42
C VAL A 433 -16.77 -60.91 3.54
N MET A 434 -17.16 -60.10 2.57
CA MET A 434 -16.87 -58.68 2.52
C MET A 434 -18.15 -57.87 2.34
N ALA A 435 -18.36 -56.87 3.19
CA ALA A 435 -19.42 -55.89 3.00
C ALA A 435 -18.87 -54.58 2.45
N VAL A 436 -19.63 -53.99 1.53
CA VAL A 436 -19.30 -52.73 0.89
C VAL A 436 -20.34 -51.71 1.32
N THR A 437 -19.89 -50.65 1.99
CA THR A 437 -20.77 -49.57 2.48
C THR A 437 -20.19 -48.21 2.15
N SER A 438 -20.96 -47.16 2.44
CA SER A 438 -20.59 -45.78 2.15
C SER A 438 -21.14 -44.86 3.23
N ALA A 439 -20.57 -43.66 3.39
CA ALA A 439 -21.05 -42.70 4.38
C ALA A 439 -22.41 -42.12 3.97
N LEU A 440 -22.55 -41.79 2.69
CA LEU A 440 -23.72 -41.15 2.11
C LEU A 440 -24.25 -41.92 0.90
N ALA A 441 -25.48 -41.63 0.50
CA ALA A 441 -26.06 -42.20 -0.72
C ALA A 441 -25.30 -41.73 -1.98
N ASN A 442 -25.33 -42.55 -3.04
CA ASN A 442 -24.77 -42.24 -4.36
C ASN A 442 -23.24 -42.06 -4.41
N GLU A 443 -22.51 -42.77 -3.55
CA GLU A 443 -21.04 -42.83 -3.54
C GLU A 443 -20.47 -43.98 -4.39
N GLY A 444 -21.35 -44.84 -4.90
CA GLY A 444 -21.01 -45.91 -5.85
C GLY A 444 -20.74 -47.28 -5.23
N LYS A 445 -21.29 -47.54 -4.02
CA LYS A 445 -21.28 -48.83 -3.32
C LYS A 445 -21.68 -50.00 -4.21
N THR A 446 -22.92 -50.01 -4.65
CA THR A 446 -23.52 -51.02 -5.53
C THR A 446 -22.69 -51.27 -6.79
N THR A 447 -22.27 -50.18 -7.46
CA THR A 447 -21.44 -50.24 -8.67
C THR A 447 -20.09 -50.90 -8.41
N LEU A 448 -19.43 -50.56 -7.29
CA LEU A 448 -18.18 -51.18 -6.90
C LEU A 448 -18.37 -52.65 -6.50
N THR A 449 -19.38 -52.95 -5.68
CA THR A 449 -19.70 -54.31 -5.20
C THR A 449 -19.86 -55.27 -6.37
N PHE A 450 -20.70 -54.91 -7.34
CA PHE A 450 -20.91 -55.73 -8.53
C PHE A 450 -19.66 -55.84 -9.40
N SER A 451 -18.93 -54.74 -9.61
CA SER A 451 -17.73 -54.79 -10.46
C SER A 451 -16.62 -55.64 -9.85
N LEU A 452 -16.50 -55.64 -8.52
CA LEU A 452 -15.61 -56.54 -7.80
C LEU A 452 -16.05 -57.99 -7.94
N ALA A 453 -17.35 -58.28 -7.86
CA ALA A 453 -17.86 -59.63 -8.06
C ALA A 453 -17.57 -60.16 -9.47
N VAL A 454 -17.79 -59.34 -10.50
CA VAL A 454 -17.45 -59.69 -11.89
C VAL A 454 -15.95 -59.96 -12.02
N SER A 455 -15.11 -59.08 -11.47
CA SER A 455 -13.65 -59.27 -11.55
C SER A 455 -13.18 -60.51 -10.78
N ALA A 456 -13.79 -60.85 -9.63
CA ALA A 456 -13.45 -62.05 -8.88
C ALA A 456 -13.90 -63.34 -9.59
N ALA A 457 -15.09 -63.33 -10.20
CA ALA A 457 -15.59 -64.46 -10.98
C ALA A 457 -14.75 -64.73 -12.24
N GLN A 458 -14.22 -63.67 -12.86
CA GLN A 458 -13.28 -63.78 -13.99
C GLN A 458 -11.92 -64.38 -13.57
N GLU A 459 -11.50 -64.18 -12.32
CA GLU A 459 -10.31 -64.84 -11.74
C GLU A 459 -10.58 -66.31 -11.34
N GLY A 460 -11.79 -66.81 -11.60
CA GLY A 460 -12.20 -68.21 -11.38
C GLY A 460 -12.82 -68.48 -10.01
N HIS A 461 -13.06 -67.46 -9.19
CA HIS A 461 -13.71 -67.62 -7.89
C HIS A 461 -15.21 -67.86 -8.02
N ARG A 462 -15.76 -68.72 -7.15
CA ARG A 462 -17.20 -68.87 -6.93
C ARG A 462 -17.70 -67.71 -6.09
N VAL A 463 -18.48 -66.80 -6.68
CA VAL A 463 -18.90 -65.57 -6.04
C VAL A 463 -20.38 -65.61 -5.67
N LEU A 464 -20.71 -65.21 -4.44
CA LEU A 464 -22.07 -64.91 -4.02
C LEU A 464 -22.23 -63.40 -3.79
N LEU A 465 -23.18 -62.81 -4.49
CA LEU A 465 -23.63 -61.43 -4.29
C LEU A 465 -24.87 -61.44 -3.40
N ILE A 466 -24.90 -60.57 -2.38
CA ILE A 466 -26.05 -60.40 -1.49
C ILE A 466 -26.49 -58.93 -1.53
N ASP A 467 -27.72 -58.66 -1.98
CA ASP A 467 -28.30 -57.31 -2.00
C ASP A 467 -29.01 -57.01 -0.66
N LEU A 468 -28.32 -56.37 0.28
CA LEU A 468 -28.89 -55.95 1.57
C LEU A 468 -29.29 -54.47 1.60
N ASP A 469 -29.27 -53.76 0.47
CA ASP A 469 -29.89 -52.44 0.35
C ASP A 469 -31.37 -52.61 -0.05
N ILE A 470 -32.15 -53.21 0.86
CA ILE A 470 -33.55 -53.64 0.66
C ILE A 470 -34.50 -52.51 0.23
N HIS A 471 -34.11 -51.25 0.44
CA HIS A 471 -34.89 -50.08 0.04
C HIS A 471 -34.65 -49.69 -1.41
N ARG A 472 -33.44 -49.94 -1.94
CA ARG A 472 -33.05 -49.50 -3.28
C ARG A 472 -32.84 -50.64 -4.26
N HIS A 473 -32.61 -51.87 -3.82
CA HIS A 473 -32.33 -53.03 -4.69
C HIS A 473 -31.36 -52.68 -5.82
N GLY A 474 -30.28 -52.00 -5.43
CA GLY A 474 -29.34 -51.43 -6.40
C GLY A 474 -28.63 -52.54 -7.18
N LEU A 475 -28.24 -53.58 -6.46
CA LEU A 475 -27.43 -54.68 -6.98
C LEU A 475 -28.29 -55.58 -7.85
N THR A 476 -29.50 -55.91 -7.38
CA THR A 476 -30.54 -56.62 -8.12
C THR A 476 -30.89 -55.95 -9.43
N ARG A 477 -31.14 -54.63 -9.44
CA ARG A 477 -31.43 -53.90 -10.68
C ARG A 477 -30.24 -53.86 -11.63
N MET A 478 -29.02 -53.82 -11.11
CA MET A 478 -27.82 -53.65 -11.93
C MET A 478 -27.31 -54.99 -12.49
N SER A 479 -27.54 -56.10 -11.80
CA SER A 479 -27.08 -57.43 -12.19
C SER A 479 -27.81 -57.96 -13.43
N GLY A 480 -29.08 -57.58 -13.63
CA GLY A 480 -29.88 -58.03 -14.76
C GLY A 480 -30.19 -59.53 -14.75
N CYS A 481 -30.04 -60.18 -13.60
CA CYS A 481 -30.40 -61.60 -13.42
C CYS A 481 -31.93 -61.73 -13.26
N GLU A 482 -32.50 -62.83 -13.73
CA GLU A 482 -33.94 -63.09 -13.58
C GLU A 482 -34.24 -63.57 -12.15
N ILE A 483 -34.87 -62.71 -11.36
CA ILE A 483 -35.21 -63.01 -9.96
C ILE A 483 -36.64 -63.62 -9.91
N PRO A 484 -36.91 -64.58 -9.01
CA PRO A 484 -38.24 -65.11 -8.80
C PRO A 484 -39.29 -64.00 -8.60
N LYS A 485 -40.43 -64.10 -9.26
CA LYS A 485 -41.52 -63.09 -9.17
C LYS A 485 -42.10 -62.96 -7.75
N GLU A 486 -41.98 -64.00 -6.94
CA GLU A 486 -42.46 -64.07 -5.56
C GLU A 486 -41.29 -64.40 -4.63
N THR A 487 -40.57 -63.38 -4.16
CA THR A 487 -39.64 -63.54 -3.04
C THR A 487 -40.41 -63.36 -1.74
N PRO A 488 -40.50 -64.37 -0.85
CA PRO A 488 -41.17 -64.22 0.43
C PRO A 488 -40.50 -63.15 1.30
N GLN A 489 -41.27 -62.45 2.13
CA GLN A 489 -40.72 -61.47 3.08
C GLN A 489 -39.87 -62.13 4.18
N GLU A 490 -40.18 -63.39 4.51
CA GLU A 490 -39.46 -64.20 5.50
C GLU A 490 -38.87 -65.45 4.83
N ILE A 491 -37.58 -65.37 4.47
CA ILE A 491 -36.86 -66.49 3.83
C ILE A 491 -35.97 -67.26 4.81
N TRP A 492 -35.95 -66.85 6.09
CA TRP A 492 -35.00 -67.36 7.09
C TRP A 492 -35.51 -68.58 7.87
N GLU A 493 -36.81 -68.84 7.82
CA GLU A 493 -37.45 -69.92 8.59
C GLU A 493 -37.38 -71.28 7.90
N ASP A 494 -37.47 -71.28 6.57
CA ASP A 494 -37.42 -72.47 5.71
C ASP A 494 -36.18 -72.44 4.81
N GLN A 495 -35.35 -73.48 4.92
CA GLN A 495 -34.11 -73.60 4.16
C GLN A 495 -34.35 -73.82 2.66
N ASN A 496 -35.41 -74.52 2.27
CA ASN A 496 -35.75 -74.73 0.86
C ASN A 496 -36.16 -73.40 0.21
N VAL A 497 -36.90 -72.57 0.96
CA VAL A 497 -37.27 -71.22 0.54
C VAL A 497 -36.03 -70.33 0.42
N PHE A 498 -35.10 -70.42 1.37
CA PHE A 498 -33.82 -69.69 1.31
C PHE A 498 -32.97 -70.08 0.10
N ASP A 499 -32.76 -71.37 -0.11
CA ASP A 499 -31.95 -71.90 -1.21
C ASP A 499 -32.56 -71.52 -2.58
N ALA A 500 -33.89 -71.47 -2.69
CA ALA A 500 -34.60 -71.04 -3.90
C ALA A 500 -34.41 -69.56 -4.25
N GLN A 501 -34.01 -68.70 -3.31
CA GLN A 501 -33.70 -67.29 -3.59
C GLN A 501 -32.28 -67.06 -4.09
N ILE A 502 -31.43 -68.08 -4.09
CA ILE A 502 -30.07 -68.01 -4.63
C ILE A 502 -30.13 -68.31 -6.12
N VAL A 503 -30.08 -67.27 -6.94
CA VAL A 503 -30.22 -67.38 -8.40
C VAL A 503 -28.85 -67.38 -9.07
N PRO A 504 -28.56 -68.32 -9.98
CA PRO A 504 -27.34 -68.28 -10.77
C PRO A 504 -27.39 -67.16 -11.82
N CYS A 505 -26.38 -66.30 -11.80
CA CYS A 505 -26.21 -65.21 -12.77
C CYS A 505 -25.05 -65.53 -13.73
N THR A 506 -25.31 -66.46 -14.64
CA THR A 506 -24.29 -67.05 -15.52
C THR A 506 -23.71 -66.10 -16.56
N ARG A 507 -24.32 -64.92 -16.76
CA ARG A 507 -23.87 -63.91 -17.74
C ARG A 507 -22.45 -63.38 -17.48
N PHE A 508 -21.93 -63.51 -16.26
CA PHE A 508 -20.66 -62.91 -15.83
C PHE A 508 -19.69 -63.89 -15.14
N GLY A 509 -19.84 -65.19 -15.39
CA GLY A 509 -19.04 -66.24 -14.74
C GLY A 509 -19.80 -66.95 -13.62
N GLN A 510 -19.07 -67.50 -12.64
CA GLN A 510 -19.65 -68.24 -11.52
C GLN A 510 -20.15 -67.29 -10.41
N ILE A 511 -21.14 -66.45 -10.75
CA ILE A 511 -21.78 -65.52 -9.82
C ILE A 511 -23.19 -66.01 -9.50
N ASN A 512 -23.51 -66.15 -8.22
CA ASN A 512 -24.87 -66.34 -7.75
C ASN A 512 -25.34 -65.08 -7.00
N LEU A 513 -26.62 -64.74 -7.11
CA LEU A 513 -27.23 -63.57 -6.47
C LEU A 513 -28.27 -64.03 -5.45
N LEU A 514 -28.16 -63.54 -4.22
CA LEU A 514 -29.20 -63.60 -3.20
C LEU A 514 -29.86 -62.23 -3.10
N SER A 515 -31.13 -62.16 -3.52
CA SER A 515 -31.97 -60.97 -3.39
C SER A 515 -33.05 -61.20 -2.35
N PHE A 516 -33.52 -60.11 -1.75
CA PHE A 516 -34.64 -60.10 -0.81
C PHE A 516 -35.84 -59.38 -1.45
N ALA A 517 -37.04 -59.58 -0.91
CA ALA A 517 -38.19 -58.79 -1.31
C ALA A 517 -37.99 -57.32 -0.91
N GLN A 518 -38.65 -56.40 -1.61
CA GLN A 518 -38.62 -54.99 -1.24
C GLN A 518 -39.17 -54.76 0.16
N ASP A 519 -38.42 -54.00 0.96
CA ASP A 519 -38.74 -53.71 2.37
C ASP A 519 -38.92 -54.97 3.24
N SER A 520 -38.21 -56.05 2.92
CA SER A 520 -38.16 -57.27 3.74
C SER A 520 -37.72 -56.96 5.17
N ILE A 521 -38.45 -57.48 6.16
CA ILE A 521 -38.03 -57.38 7.56
C ILE A 521 -36.91 -58.38 7.78
N ILE A 522 -35.69 -57.91 8.06
CA ILE A 522 -34.58 -58.80 8.46
C ILE A 522 -34.55 -58.84 10.00
N PRO A 523 -34.93 -59.97 10.64
CA PRO A 523 -34.94 -60.04 12.10
C PRO A 523 -33.60 -59.65 12.72
N ARG A 524 -33.64 -58.89 13.83
CA ARG A 524 -32.43 -58.32 14.46
C ARG A 524 -31.36 -59.36 14.84
N ARG A 525 -31.72 -60.63 14.99
CA ARG A 525 -30.84 -61.73 15.42
C ARG A 525 -30.69 -62.86 14.41
N VAL A 526 -31.16 -62.72 13.15
CA VAL A 526 -31.18 -63.81 12.14
C VAL A 526 -29.90 -64.65 12.18
N PHE A 527 -28.75 -63.99 12.07
CA PHE A 527 -27.45 -64.67 11.98
C PHE A 527 -26.82 -65.07 13.32
N ASN A 528 -27.35 -64.58 14.43
CA ASN A 528 -26.95 -65.01 15.78
C ASN A 528 -27.71 -66.25 16.25
N THR A 529 -28.74 -66.69 15.52
CA THR A 529 -29.41 -67.97 15.78
C THR A 529 -28.56 -69.16 15.30
N PRO A 530 -28.73 -70.36 15.88
CA PRO A 530 -28.07 -71.58 15.38
C PRO A 530 -28.33 -71.84 13.88
N ARG A 531 -29.53 -71.52 13.39
CA ARG A 531 -29.92 -71.64 11.98
C ARG A 531 -29.18 -70.65 11.09
N GLY A 532 -29.16 -69.36 11.45
CA GLY A 532 -28.41 -68.36 10.69
C GLY A 532 -26.91 -68.66 10.62
N LYS A 533 -26.33 -69.18 11.71
CA LYS A 533 -24.93 -69.68 11.72
C LYS A 533 -24.73 -70.91 10.82
N ALA A 534 -25.73 -71.77 10.68
CA ALA A 534 -25.68 -72.92 9.77
C ALA A 534 -25.76 -72.48 8.30
N ILE A 535 -26.66 -71.54 7.98
CA ILE A 535 -26.77 -70.93 6.65
C ILE A 535 -25.43 -70.27 6.27
N LEU A 536 -24.86 -69.44 7.15
CA LEU A 536 -23.59 -68.76 6.85
C LEU A 536 -22.43 -69.76 6.64
N ARG A 537 -22.37 -70.84 7.43
CA ARG A 537 -21.37 -71.92 7.23
C ARG A 537 -21.55 -72.61 5.89
N LYS A 538 -22.79 -72.90 5.48
CA LYS A 538 -23.09 -73.48 4.18
C LYS A 538 -22.66 -72.56 3.04
N LEU A 539 -23.01 -71.27 3.11
CA LEU A 539 -22.59 -70.29 2.11
C LEU A 539 -21.06 -70.18 2.03
N ARG A 540 -20.37 -70.15 3.17
CA ARG A 540 -18.91 -70.15 3.21
C ARG A 540 -18.29 -71.42 2.61
N ALA A 541 -18.93 -72.59 2.70
CA ALA A 541 -18.42 -73.80 2.05
C ALA A 541 -18.62 -73.80 0.52
N SER A 542 -19.70 -73.16 0.05
CA SER A 542 -20.09 -73.17 -1.36
C SER A 542 -19.44 -72.07 -2.20
N TYR A 543 -18.98 -70.98 -1.59
CA TYR A 543 -18.47 -69.79 -2.28
C TYR A 543 -17.13 -69.34 -1.73
N ASP A 544 -16.20 -69.01 -2.62
CA ASP A 544 -14.88 -68.53 -2.25
C ASP A 544 -14.94 -67.06 -1.81
N VAL A 545 -15.83 -66.27 -2.43
CA VAL A 545 -16.03 -64.85 -2.18
C VAL A 545 -17.52 -64.54 -2.00
N ILE A 546 -17.89 -63.94 -0.86
CA ILE A 546 -19.24 -63.46 -0.58
C ILE A 546 -19.18 -61.93 -0.44
N LEU A 547 -19.88 -61.22 -1.34
CA LEU A 547 -19.91 -59.77 -1.42
C LEU A 547 -21.31 -59.25 -1.06
N ILE A 548 -21.36 -58.39 -0.05
CA ILE A 548 -22.59 -57.85 0.51
C ILE A 548 -22.70 -56.36 0.14
N ASP A 549 -23.70 -55.98 -0.64
CA ASP A 549 -24.05 -54.56 -0.86
C ASP A 549 -24.95 -54.10 0.28
N THR A 550 -24.57 -53.04 0.99
CA THR A 550 -25.33 -52.51 2.13
C THR A 550 -25.79 -51.08 1.90
N ALA A 551 -26.83 -50.63 2.61
CA ALA A 551 -27.24 -49.24 2.60
C ALA A 551 -26.15 -48.31 3.23
N PRO A 552 -26.19 -46.98 2.99
CA PRO A 552 -25.21 -46.08 3.58
C PRO A 552 -25.31 -46.04 5.11
N VAL A 553 -24.16 -46.04 5.79
CA VAL A 553 -24.05 -46.12 7.26
C VAL A 553 -24.86 -45.03 7.96
N LEU A 554 -24.79 -43.78 7.45
CA LEU A 554 -25.47 -42.64 8.07
C LEU A 554 -26.95 -42.54 7.70
N ALA A 555 -27.42 -43.37 6.77
CA ALA A 555 -28.80 -43.35 6.29
C ALA A 555 -29.66 -44.51 6.83
N ALA A 556 -29.04 -45.63 7.22
CA ALA A 556 -29.76 -46.83 7.67
C ALA A 556 -28.96 -47.62 8.71
N ASP A 557 -29.45 -47.69 9.95
CA ASP A 557 -28.84 -48.44 11.06
C ASP A 557 -28.73 -49.95 10.77
N GLU A 558 -29.64 -50.46 9.93
CA GLU A 558 -29.65 -51.88 9.52
C GLU A 558 -28.39 -52.26 8.74
N ALA A 559 -27.81 -51.32 7.99
CA ALA A 559 -26.57 -51.53 7.26
C ALA A 559 -25.40 -51.87 8.19
N ASN A 560 -25.29 -51.18 9.34
CA ASN A 560 -24.27 -51.44 10.34
C ASN A 560 -24.42 -52.85 10.93
N ARG A 561 -25.65 -53.23 11.25
CA ARG A 561 -25.94 -54.55 11.81
C ARG A 561 -25.57 -55.67 10.84
N LEU A 562 -25.92 -55.53 9.56
CA LEU A 562 -25.67 -56.55 8.54
C LEU A 562 -24.21 -56.59 8.09
N ALA A 563 -23.51 -55.46 8.18
CA ALA A 563 -22.07 -55.40 7.94
C ALA A 563 -21.26 -56.21 9.00
N SER A 564 -21.80 -56.45 10.20
CA SER A 564 -21.17 -57.30 11.22
C SER A 564 -21.02 -58.78 10.81
N LEU A 565 -21.73 -59.21 9.76
CA LEU A 565 -21.64 -60.55 9.20
C LEU A 565 -20.39 -60.75 8.35
N ALA A 566 -19.81 -59.65 7.88
CA ALA A 566 -18.61 -59.66 7.05
C ALA A 566 -17.36 -59.84 7.90
N ASP A 567 -16.37 -60.52 7.34
CA ASP A 567 -15.04 -60.63 7.94
C ASP A 567 -14.34 -59.26 7.98
N PHE A 568 -14.68 -58.37 7.05
CA PHE A 568 -14.31 -56.97 7.05
C PHE A 568 -15.19 -56.12 6.11
N VAL A 569 -15.18 -54.82 6.35
CA VAL A 569 -15.96 -53.82 5.61
C VAL A 569 -15.05 -52.90 4.80
N ILE A 570 -15.44 -52.66 3.56
CA ILE A 570 -14.89 -51.59 2.72
C ILE A 570 -15.80 -50.37 2.82
N LEU A 571 -15.21 -49.26 3.25
CA LEU A 571 -15.89 -47.97 3.29
C LEU A 571 -15.57 -47.19 2.02
N ILE A 572 -16.58 -46.78 1.27
CA ILE A 572 -16.39 -46.00 0.04
C ILE A 572 -16.54 -44.52 0.34
N ALA A 573 -15.64 -43.73 -0.23
CA ALA A 573 -15.74 -42.29 -0.30
C ALA A 573 -15.67 -41.82 -1.74
N ARG A 574 -16.58 -40.91 -2.13
CA ARG A 574 -16.61 -40.34 -3.46
C ARG A 574 -15.68 -39.14 -3.55
N TRP A 575 -14.71 -39.24 -4.47
CA TRP A 575 -13.66 -38.25 -4.65
C TRP A 575 -14.19 -36.83 -4.91
N GLY A 576 -13.78 -35.88 -4.06
CA GLY A 576 -14.16 -34.47 -4.16
C GLY A 576 -15.63 -34.16 -3.84
N ARG A 577 -16.35 -35.12 -3.25
CA ARG A 577 -17.76 -35.02 -2.90
C ARG A 577 -18.03 -35.35 -1.44
N THR A 578 -17.52 -36.47 -0.95
CA THR A 578 -17.66 -36.87 0.46
C THR A 578 -16.84 -35.94 1.34
N SER A 579 -17.44 -35.43 2.42
CA SER A 579 -16.72 -34.65 3.44
C SER A 579 -15.93 -35.56 4.39
N GLU A 580 -14.83 -35.05 4.91
CA GLU A 580 -14.04 -35.72 5.96
C GLU A 580 -14.91 -36.00 7.18
N ASP A 581 -15.75 -35.05 7.58
CA ASP A 581 -16.68 -35.18 8.70
C ASP A 581 -17.66 -36.35 8.51
N ALA A 582 -18.32 -36.45 7.35
CA ALA A 582 -19.28 -37.53 7.09
C ALA A 582 -18.59 -38.91 7.03
N LEU A 583 -17.39 -38.96 6.44
CA LEU A 583 -16.60 -40.19 6.40
C LEU A 583 -16.12 -40.60 7.79
N GLY A 584 -15.79 -39.63 8.65
CA GLY A 584 -15.45 -39.78 10.07
C GLY A 584 -16.59 -40.39 10.87
N THR A 585 -17.75 -39.75 10.84
CA THR A 585 -18.94 -40.25 11.53
C THR A 585 -19.30 -41.67 11.09
N ALA A 586 -19.18 -41.97 9.80
CA ALA A 586 -19.45 -43.31 9.29
C ALA A 586 -18.43 -44.35 9.80
N ALA A 587 -17.15 -44.02 9.79
CA ALA A 587 -16.09 -44.88 10.32
C ALA A 587 -16.23 -45.12 11.83
N GLU A 588 -16.59 -44.08 12.59
CA GLU A 588 -16.87 -44.17 14.04
C GLU A 588 -18.06 -45.06 14.33
N ALA A 589 -19.17 -44.92 13.60
CA ALA A 589 -20.35 -45.77 13.76
C ALA A 589 -20.04 -47.26 13.52
N LEU A 590 -19.20 -47.57 12.52
CA LEU A 590 -18.77 -48.95 12.25
C LEU A 590 -17.83 -49.48 13.35
N ARG A 591 -16.87 -48.66 13.81
CA ARG A 591 -15.95 -49.02 14.91
C ARG A 591 -16.66 -49.23 16.24
N PHE A 592 -17.63 -48.39 16.56
CA PHE A 592 -18.45 -48.51 17.77
C PHE A 592 -19.16 -49.86 17.85
N ASN A 593 -19.62 -50.38 16.71
CA ASN A 593 -20.23 -51.70 16.59
C ASN A 593 -19.22 -52.85 16.44
N GLN A 594 -17.92 -52.59 16.68
CA GLN A 594 -16.83 -53.57 16.59
C GLN A 594 -16.67 -54.22 15.22
N ILE A 595 -17.06 -53.51 14.16
CA ILE A 595 -17.00 -54.04 12.79
C ILE A 595 -15.59 -53.79 12.22
N PRO A 596 -14.87 -54.83 11.77
CA PRO A 596 -13.52 -54.67 11.24
C PRO A 596 -13.51 -53.91 9.91
N LEU A 597 -12.88 -52.74 9.89
CA LEU A 597 -12.69 -51.92 8.68
C LEU A 597 -11.41 -52.32 7.95
N ALA A 598 -11.52 -52.77 6.70
CA ALA A 598 -10.34 -53.06 5.87
C ALA A 598 -9.64 -51.78 5.40
N GLY A 599 -10.41 -50.72 5.14
CA GLY A 599 -9.91 -49.43 4.70
C GLY A 599 -10.92 -48.66 3.86
N VAL A 600 -10.45 -47.56 3.28
CA VAL A 600 -11.26 -46.67 2.43
C VAL A 600 -10.97 -46.90 0.95
N VAL A 601 -11.99 -46.97 0.11
CA VAL A 601 -11.85 -46.90 -1.35
C VAL A 601 -12.31 -45.53 -1.83
N LEU A 602 -11.41 -44.82 -2.51
CA LEU A 602 -11.74 -43.56 -3.18
C LEU A 602 -12.32 -43.87 -4.56
N ASN A 603 -13.60 -43.59 -4.75
CA ASN A 603 -14.34 -43.87 -5.97
C ASN A 603 -14.62 -42.59 -6.80
N ASP A 604 -14.92 -42.77 -8.08
CA ASP A 604 -15.28 -41.71 -9.03
C ASP A 604 -14.16 -40.68 -9.27
N ILE A 605 -12.90 -41.15 -9.25
CA ILE A 605 -11.72 -40.28 -9.39
C ILE A 605 -11.59 -39.76 -10.83
N ASP A 606 -11.57 -38.44 -11.01
CA ASP A 606 -11.15 -37.86 -12.29
C ASP A 606 -9.62 -37.84 -12.34
N MET A 607 -9.04 -38.81 -13.05
CA MET A 607 -7.59 -39.01 -13.13
C MET A 607 -6.81 -37.75 -13.54
N ARG A 608 -7.36 -36.92 -14.44
CA ARG A 608 -6.69 -35.67 -14.85
C ARG A 608 -6.62 -34.68 -13.70
N ARG A 609 -7.72 -34.54 -12.95
CA ARG A 609 -7.79 -33.61 -11.83
C ARG A 609 -7.11 -34.15 -10.56
N TYR A 610 -7.08 -35.47 -10.38
CA TYR A 610 -6.39 -36.13 -9.28
C TYR A 610 -4.89 -35.93 -9.36
N SER A 611 -4.28 -36.09 -10.54
CA SER A 611 -2.84 -35.82 -10.75
C SER A 611 -2.41 -34.38 -10.41
N LEU A 612 -3.33 -33.41 -10.48
CA LEU A 612 -3.05 -32.02 -10.11
C LEU A 612 -3.10 -31.78 -8.59
N ARG A 613 -3.78 -32.66 -7.83
CA ARG A 613 -4.02 -32.52 -6.38
C ARG A 613 -3.13 -33.41 -5.53
N ASP A 614 -2.77 -34.59 -6.02
CA ASP A 614 -1.96 -35.56 -5.26
C ASP A 614 -0.65 -35.84 -6.01
N TYR A 615 0.45 -35.36 -5.44
CA TYR A 615 1.82 -35.74 -5.85
C TYR A 615 2.51 -36.57 -4.74
N GLY A 616 1.82 -36.92 -3.66
CA GLY A 616 2.40 -37.58 -2.49
C GLY A 616 2.21 -39.10 -2.50
N ALA A 617 1.14 -39.62 -3.10
CA ALA A 617 0.88 -41.05 -3.14
C ALA A 617 1.57 -41.72 -4.36
N HIS A 618 2.84 -42.10 -4.18
CA HIS A 618 3.68 -42.82 -5.16
C HIS A 618 3.06 -44.13 -5.70
N ARG A 619 1.96 -44.64 -5.10
CA ARG A 619 1.31 -45.88 -5.53
C ARG A 619 0.25 -45.71 -6.62
N ALA A 620 -0.57 -44.65 -6.59
CA ALA A 620 -1.63 -44.46 -7.58
C ALA A 620 -1.12 -43.69 -8.82
N GLY A 621 -0.40 -42.58 -8.62
CA GLY A 621 0.12 -41.78 -9.72
C GLY A 621 1.15 -42.51 -10.58
N GLY A 622 2.06 -43.27 -9.96
CA GLY A 622 3.09 -44.05 -10.66
C GLY A 622 2.50 -45.15 -11.54
N TYR A 623 1.56 -45.94 -11.01
CA TYR A 623 0.98 -47.07 -11.75
C TYR A 623 0.12 -46.63 -12.95
N TYR A 624 -0.64 -45.54 -12.82
CA TYR A 624 -1.47 -45.03 -13.92
C TYR A 624 -0.71 -44.12 -14.90
N ALA A 625 0.33 -43.39 -14.45
CA ALA A 625 1.23 -42.68 -15.37
C ALA A 625 2.06 -43.66 -16.21
N TYR A 626 2.46 -44.80 -15.63
CA TYR A 626 3.14 -45.88 -16.34
C TYR A 626 2.24 -46.48 -17.44
N ASN A 627 0.98 -46.81 -17.14
CA ASN A 627 0.07 -47.40 -18.12
C ASN A 627 -0.48 -46.42 -19.17
N ASN A 628 -0.66 -45.13 -18.85
CA ASN A 628 -1.07 -44.15 -19.87
C ASN A 628 0.02 -43.87 -20.92
N GLY A 629 1.29 -44.20 -20.65
CA GLY A 629 2.37 -44.15 -21.63
C GLY A 629 2.28 -45.22 -22.73
N TYR A 630 1.54 -46.31 -22.48
CA TYR A 630 1.44 -47.48 -23.37
C TYR A 630 0.07 -47.65 -24.03
N ILE A 631 -0.90 -46.76 -23.79
CA ILE A 631 -2.16 -46.78 -24.54
C ILE A 631 -1.90 -46.20 -25.92
N TYR A 632 -1.56 -47.11 -26.83
CA TYR A 632 -1.58 -46.99 -28.29
C TYR A 632 -2.64 -45.97 -28.73
N LYS A 633 -2.21 -44.83 -29.28
CA LYS A 633 -3.07 -44.01 -30.14
C LYS A 633 -3.44 -44.92 -31.32
N PRO A 634 -4.71 -45.31 -31.52
CA PRO A 634 -5.09 -45.84 -32.82
C PRO A 634 -4.87 -44.70 -33.83
N PRO A 635 -4.29 -44.98 -35.01
CA PRO A 635 -4.17 -43.97 -36.04
C PRO A 635 -5.57 -43.63 -36.59
N SER A 636 -6.04 -42.42 -36.26
CA SER A 636 -6.74 -41.47 -37.13
C SER A 636 -7.14 -40.24 -36.33
#